data_AF-A0A2D2LUT6-F1
#
_entry.id   AF-A0A2D2LUT6-F1
#
_cell.length_a   1.000
_cell.length_b   1.000
_cell.length_c   1.000
_cell.angle_alpha   90.00
_cell.angle_beta   90.00
_cell.angle_gamma   90.00
#
_symmetry.space_group_name_H-M   'P 1'
#
loop_
_entity.id
_entity.type
_entity.pdbx_description
1 polymer ?
#
loop_
_entity_poly.entity_id
_entity_poly.type
_entity_poly.pdbx_seq_one_letter_code
_entity_poly.pdbx_strand_id
1 'polypeptide(L)'
;MLNIVSRTKASKKPNAKAQTLSEIIILAVVWLLLIGAFLLADYAHSPKLQRYQLELTSYTEGIAKPQLLSKYCGDNVIANLYDNRTDRNYGMTQACPQASQPTQLISEAKQHFAKTQQVLAAAWQAQGKQQRQTELVENETEVNLGGDKLSNRQDWLNLNASGQLDSLNKLMAVKTDKLSPADQANFAVSLLAVAEGNRRFAYNRLFASQPELAKLLNQSANDVASIYDANNNQQKALQANNLLPLIGTPTHLGMLTQVFVWSWVTWGLLWLSRRKHWLEVLPIAITVWGLVIAGVSHTVILPMMVGVVLFCVGVLLSVLTIFSPMRRLMEKFPDNRTMLSSAWIYPLFVGFATFGLMILFDLSTRSYLSLRYIFLNHFKDLFWCFVFISLARPISSLVSWGLKTLIANNLLHSSWGNVKSAMTKARVWLLAFAVGYLGLAVLIHSDSAKVAELSKIWLMVFLGVFLAINQRGLINHLFFRSKKMTLLLAFAVVLPFITLGIANEKGTMLVFLFLFTFLVGVALSNKIFQMGGRGYILGVLSSTAILLLLMMVLVNLSGFDARTAERVNAWVNPFVASNDQMAILHWFRDSVPMIGYGFGDIPWCGYHLTTSHLSGCQGVPLQMQSDYTITSVMAVVGIGASVVLMMVYFAWLALIARQQMAFASEQMKSRLLSGGYFLLAWVILLWVVITVFQALVTISGNLGILPLTGVTLPFLSYGTSNLWLNSIMLSLALFQPKLMIRE
;
A
#
# COMPACT_ATOMS: atom_id res chain seq x y z
N MET A 1 29.41 32.97 -19.73
CA MET A 1 28.08 32.93 -20.39
C MET A 1 26.97 33.28 -19.39
N LEU A 2 27.03 34.48 -18.80
CA LEU A 2 26.05 35.04 -17.88
C LEU A 2 25.51 36.31 -18.56
N ASN A 3 24.47 36.20 -19.41
CA ASN A 3 23.67 37.36 -19.86
C ASN A 3 22.45 37.03 -20.77
N ILE A 4 21.74 35.90 -20.59
CA ILE A 4 20.55 35.58 -21.43
C ILE A 4 19.24 35.48 -20.63
N VAL A 5 19.19 35.80 -19.33
CA VAL A 5 17.98 35.55 -18.49
C VAL A 5 17.21 36.83 -18.07
N SER A 6 17.62 38.04 -18.46
CA SER A 6 16.98 39.28 -17.95
C SER A 6 15.78 39.82 -18.75
N ARG A 7 15.22 39.09 -19.72
CA ARG A 7 14.01 39.52 -20.45
C ARG A 7 12.94 38.44 -20.55
N THR A 8 12.41 37.99 -19.42
CA THR A 8 11.05 37.44 -19.40
C THR A 8 10.08 38.55 -19.00
N LYS A 9 9.26 38.97 -19.98
CA LYS A 9 8.08 39.83 -19.84
C LYS A 9 7.38 39.58 -18.50
N ALA A 10 6.93 40.66 -17.86
CA ALA A 10 5.99 40.61 -16.75
C ALA A 10 4.86 39.62 -17.08
N SER A 11 4.89 38.44 -16.47
CA SER A 11 3.87 37.42 -16.63
C SER A 11 2.57 38.01 -16.08
N LYS A 12 1.61 38.32 -16.96
CA LYS A 12 0.22 38.57 -16.57
C LYS A 12 -0.18 37.49 -15.58
N LYS A 13 -0.71 37.87 -14.40
CA LYS A 13 -1.31 36.93 -13.45
C LYS A 13 -2.28 36.04 -14.25
N PRO A 14 -2.13 34.72 -14.26
CA PRO A 14 -3.07 33.85 -14.97
C PRO A 14 -4.47 34.10 -14.42
N ASN A 15 -5.43 34.32 -15.33
CA ASN A 15 -6.83 34.47 -14.97
C ASN A 15 -7.30 33.18 -14.27
N ALA A 16 -7.69 33.26 -13.00
CA ALA A 16 -8.08 32.10 -12.20
C ALA A 16 -9.16 31.24 -12.89
N LYS A 17 -10.05 31.86 -13.68
CA LYS A 17 -11.06 31.16 -14.49
C LYS A 17 -10.46 30.34 -15.63
N ALA A 18 -9.50 30.91 -16.36
CA ALA A 18 -8.82 30.23 -17.45
C ALA A 18 -8.06 29.01 -16.95
N GLN A 19 -7.46 29.13 -15.77
CA GLN A 19 -6.73 28.05 -15.15
C GLN A 19 -7.62 26.90 -14.65
N THR A 20 -8.77 27.22 -14.04
CA THR A 20 -9.74 26.19 -13.67
C THR A 20 -10.27 25.46 -14.90
N LEU A 21 -10.47 26.18 -16.01
CA LEU A 21 -10.89 25.58 -17.26
C LEU A 21 -9.82 24.64 -17.82
N SER A 22 -8.55 25.04 -17.82
CA SER A 22 -7.45 24.16 -18.26
C SER A 22 -7.35 22.88 -17.43
N GLU A 23 -7.53 22.96 -16.11
CA GLU A 23 -7.50 21.79 -15.22
C GLU A 23 -8.66 20.82 -15.52
N ILE A 24 -9.86 21.33 -15.76
CA ILE A 24 -11.04 20.54 -16.18
C ILE A 24 -10.76 19.86 -17.53
N ILE A 25 -10.24 20.59 -18.50
CA ILE A 25 -9.94 20.06 -19.84
C ILE A 25 -8.90 18.94 -19.73
N ILE A 26 -7.81 19.13 -18.99
CA ILE A 26 -6.77 18.11 -18.84
C ILE A 26 -7.32 16.88 -18.11
N LEU A 27 -8.10 17.07 -17.04
CA LEU A 27 -8.75 15.96 -16.33
C LEU A 27 -9.71 15.18 -17.25
N ALA A 28 -10.47 15.87 -18.09
CA ALA A 28 -11.35 15.24 -19.07
C ALA A 28 -10.56 14.46 -20.12
N VAL A 29 -9.45 15.01 -20.64
CA VAL A 29 -8.57 14.32 -21.60
C VAL A 29 -7.96 13.06 -20.98
N VAL A 30 -7.49 13.14 -19.74
CA VAL A 30 -6.98 11.96 -19.00
C VAL A 30 -8.05 10.88 -18.91
N TRP A 31 -9.28 11.24 -18.57
CA TRP A 31 -10.38 10.28 -18.52
C TRP A 31 -10.78 9.72 -19.88
N LEU A 32 -10.77 10.53 -20.94
CA LEU A 32 -11.02 10.04 -22.30
C LEU A 32 -10.00 8.97 -22.71
N LEU A 33 -8.71 9.17 -22.39
CA LEU A 33 -7.67 8.19 -22.66
C LEU A 33 -7.87 6.90 -21.84
N LEU A 34 -8.16 7.03 -20.53
CA LEU A 34 -8.36 5.87 -19.64
C LEU A 34 -9.61 5.06 -20.02
N ILE A 35 -10.73 5.72 -20.29
CA ILE A 35 -11.98 5.09 -20.72
C ILE A 35 -11.79 4.46 -22.09
N GLY A 36 -11.16 5.16 -23.04
CA GLY A 36 -10.87 4.63 -24.36
C GLY A 36 -10.03 3.36 -24.29
N ALA A 37 -8.96 3.36 -23.49
CA ALA A 37 -8.11 2.19 -23.28
C ALA A 37 -8.88 1.02 -22.62
N PHE A 38 -9.77 1.30 -21.67
CA PHE A 38 -10.59 0.27 -21.03
C PHE A 38 -11.64 -0.33 -21.98
N LEU A 39 -12.26 0.49 -22.82
CA LEU A 39 -13.25 0.03 -23.81
C LEU A 39 -12.60 -0.80 -24.92
N LEU A 40 -11.42 -0.39 -25.40
CA LEU A 40 -10.66 -1.14 -26.40
C LEU A 40 -10.20 -2.51 -25.90
N ALA A 41 -10.06 -2.68 -24.59
CA ALA A 41 -9.68 -3.95 -23.99
C ALA A 41 -10.78 -5.03 -24.05
N ASP A 42 -12.03 -4.64 -24.34
CA ASP A 42 -13.20 -5.51 -24.48
C ASP A 42 -13.29 -6.65 -23.45
N TYR A 43 -13.13 -6.30 -22.17
CA TYR A 43 -13.13 -7.28 -21.08
C TYR A 43 -14.38 -8.16 -21.07
N ALA A 44 -15.53 -7.66 -21.54
CA ALA A 44 -16.81 -8.36 -21.51
C ALA A 44 -16.85 -9.59 -22.44
N HIS A 45 -16.14 -9.56 -23.58
CA HIS A 45 -16.16 -10.64 -24.56
C HIS A 45 -14.85 -11.44 -24.60
N SER A 46 -13.88 -11.13 -23.73
CA SER A 46 -12.62 -11.87 -23.67
C SER A 46 -12.89 -13.35 -23.30
N PRO A 47 -12.56 -14.32 -24.17
CA PRO A 47 -12.75 -15.75 -23.89
C PRO A 47 -11.94 -16.22 -22.68
N LYS A 48 -10.83 -15.51 -22.38
CA LYS A 48 -10.05 -15.72 -21.17
C LYS A 48 -10.83 -15.34 -19.91
N LEU A 49 -11.66 -14.30 -19.93
CA LEU A 49 -12.51 -13.92 -18.78
C LEU A 49 -13.60 -14.97 -18.48
N GLN A 50 -14.16 -15.61 -19.52
CA GLN A 50 -15.16 -16.68 -19.39
C GLN A 50 -14.56 -17.97 -18.79
N ARG A 51 -13.31 -18.31 -19.17
CA ARG A 51 -12.52 -19.37 -18.51
C ARG A 51 -12.42 -19.17 -17.00
N TYR A 52 -12.32 -17.93 -16.51
CA TYR A 52 -12.24 -17.63 -15.09
C TYR A 52 -13.59 -17.72 -14.35
N GLN A 53 -14.73 -17.52 -15.02
CA GLN A 53 -16.04 -17.78 -14.41
C GLN A 53 -16.19 -19.25 -14.01
N LEU A 54 -15.57 -20.17 -14.77
CA LEU A 54 -15.48 -21.59 -14.45
C LEU A 54 -14.46 -21.90 -13.33
N GLU A 55 -13.40 -21.10 -13.16
CA GLU A 55 -12.51 -21.23 -11.99
C GLU A 55 -13.13 -20.67 -10.70
N LEU A 56 -14.13 -19.79 -10.84
CA LEU A 56 -14.92 -19.15 -9.78
C LEU A 56 -16.08 -20.01 -9.27
N THR A 57 -16.39 -21.11 -9.94
CA THR A 57 -17.43 -22.03 -9.46
C THR A 57 -16.95 -22.68 -8.17
N SER A 58 -17.77 -22.58 -7.14
CA SER A 58 -17.35 -22.89 -5.79
C SER A 58 -17.22 -24.38 -5.56
N TYR A 59 -16.13 -24.80 -4.92
CA TYR A 59 -16.04 -26.12 -4.29
C TYR A 59 -16.52 -26.10 -2.83
N THR A 60 -16.83 -24.92 -2.29
CA THR A 60 -17.13 -24.69 -0.87
C THR A 60 -18.38 -23.81 -0.66
N GLU A 61 -19.28 -23.77 -1.65
CA GLU A 61 -20.40 -22.83 -1.68
C GLU A 61 -21.35 -23.09 -0.52
N GLY A 62 -21.87 -22.03 0.09
CA GLY A 62 -22.82 -22.15 1.20
C GLY A 62 -22.20 -22.60 2.53
N ILE A 63 -20.87 -22.79 2.61
CA ILE A 63 -20.18 -23.15 3.86
C ILE A 63 -19.79 -21.88 4.62
N ALA A 64 -20.61 -21.46 5.57
CA ALA A 64 -20.32 -20.32 6.45
C ALA A 64 -19.61 -20.76 7.74
N LYS A 65 -18.66 -19.93 8.21
CA LYS A 65 -18.06 -20.12 9.53
C LYS A 65 -19.14 -19.94 10.61
N PRO A 66 -19.37 -20.94 11.47
CA PRO A 66 -20.34 -20.80 12.54
C PRO A 66 -19.75 -20.02 13.72
N GLN A 67 -20.61 -19.60 14.65
CA GLN A 67 -20.25 -18.94 15.91
C GLN A 67 -20.65 -19.82 17.10
N LEU A 68 -20.25 -21.09 17.09
CA LEU A 68 -20.65 -22.07 18.10
C LEU A 68 -19.93 -21.82 19.43
N LEU A 69 -18.64 -21.52 19.40
CA LEU A 69 -17.84 -21.29 20.60
C LEU A 69 -18.33 -20.05 21.34
N SER A 70 -18.58 -18.94 20.64
CA SER A 70 -19.15 -17.74 21.27
C SER A 70 -20.58 -17.96 21.75
N LYS A 71 -21.41 -18.69 20.99
CA LYS A 71 -22.80 -19.01 21.39
C LYS A 71 -22.88 -19.80 22.69
N TYR A 72 -22.04 -20.83 22.88
CA TYR A 72 -22.13 -21.71 24.06
C TYR A 72 -21.20 -21.31 25.20
N CYS A 73 -20.06 -20.68 24.90
CA CYS A 73 -19.03 -20.39 25.90
C CYS A 73 -18.79 -18.87 26.10
N GLY A 74 -19.25 -18.01 25.20
CA GLY A 74 -19.05 -16.55 25.24
C GLY A 74 -17.81 -16.09 24.44
N ASP A 75 -17.73 -14.79 24.14
CA ASP A 75 -16.69 -14.23 23.25
C ASP A 75 -15.26 -14.28 23.86
N ASN A 76 -15.15 -14.33 25.19
CA ASN A 76 -13.88 -14.19 25.90
C ASN A 76 -13.19 -15.53 26.22
N VAL A 77 -13.73 -16.66 25.81
CA VAL A 77 -13.25 -18.00 26.24
C VAL A 77 -11.79 -18.24 25.84
N ILE A 78 -11.43 -17.82 24.62
CA ILE A 78 -10.07 -17.97 24.11
C ILE A 78 -9.11 -17.06 24.88
N ALA A 79 -9.52 -15.81 25.16
CA ALA A 79 -8.72 -14.86 25.93
C ALA A 79 -8.54 -15.36 27.37
N ASN A 80 -9.62 -15.82 28.01
CA ASN A 80 -9.61 -16.36 29.36
C ASN A 80 -8.71 -17.60 29.50
N LEU A 81 -8.72 -18.50 28.50
CA LEU A 81 -7.82 -19.66 28.46
C LEU A 81 -6.35 -19.28 28.24
N TYR A 82 -6.11 -18.21 27.48
CA TYR A 82 -4.77 -17.69 27.20
C TYR A 82 -4.19 -16.92 28.39
N ASP A 83 -4.99 -16.11 29.06
CA ASP A 83 -4.57 -15.31 30.22
C ASP A 83 -4.30 -16.22 31.43
N ASN A 84 -5.10 -17.27 31.61
CA ASN A 84 -4.90 -18.28 32.66
C ASN A 84 -4.05 -19.47 32.19
N ARG A 85 -3.14 -19.26 31.22
CA ARG A 85 -2.35 -20.35 30.65
C ARG A 85 -1.35 -21.02 31.60
N THR A 86 -0.99 -20.35 32.67
CA THR A 86 -0.04 -20.83 33.68
C THR A 86 -0.73 -21.46 34.89
N ASP A 87 -2.04 -21.26 35.04
CA ASP A 87 -2.83 -21.89 36.10
C ASP A 87 -3.21 -23.31 35.68
N ARG A 88 -2.84 -24.29 36.52
CA ARG A 88 -3.17 -25.72 36.31
C ARG A 88 -4.57 -26.07 36.80
N ASN A 89 -5.18 -25.23 37.64
CA ASN A 89 -6.51 -25.43 38.20
C ASN A 89 -7.61 -24.75 37.37
N TYR A 90 -7.22 -23.90 36.41
CA TYR A 90 -8.14 -23.26 35.48
C TYR A 90 -8.59 -24.23 34.38
N GLY A 91 -9.72 -24.90 34.63
CA GLY A 91 -10.29 -25.93 33.77
C GLY A 91 -11.30 -25.41 32.73
N MET A 92 -11.64 -26.25 31.75
CA MET A 92 -12.59 -25.88 30.68
C MET A 92 -14.01 -25.58 31.18
N THR A 93 -14.44 -26.16 32.30
CA THR A 93 -15.73 -25.86 32.93
C THR A 93 -15.80 -24.47 33.56
N GLN A 94 -14.65 -23.89 33.92
CA GLN A 94 -14.54 -22.50 34.37
C GLN A 94 -14.46 -21.53 33.20
N ALA A 95 -13.79 -21.92 32.11
CA ALA A 95 -13.71 -21.13 30.89
C ALA A 95 -15.01 -21.14 30.07
N CYS A 96 -15.75 -22.24 30.11
CA CYS A 96 -17.03 -22.45 29.43
C CYS A 96 -18.02 -23.16 30.37
N PRO A 97 -18.98 -22.46 30.98
CA PRO A 97 -19.96 -23.05 31.90
C PRO A 97 -20.78 -24.19 31.28
N GLN A 98 -21.06 -24.11 29.98
CA GLN A 98 -21.80 -25.13 29.21
C GLN A 98 -20.98 -26.41 28.96
N ALA A 99 -19.67 -26.41 29.25
CA ALA A 99 -18.85 -27.61 29.15
C ALA A 99 -19.24 -28.70 30.17
N SER A 100 -20.11 -28.36 31.14
CA SER A 100 -20.74 -29.30 32.07
C SER A 100 -21.76 -30.24 31.38
N GLN A 101 -22.20 -29.94 30.16
CA GLN A 101 -23.10 -30.77 29.34
C GLN A 101 -22.40 -31.21 28.04
N PRO A 102 -21.32 -32.03 28.12
CA PRO A 102 -20.47 -32.34 26.98
C PRO A 102 -21.22 -33.04 25.84
N THR A 103 -22.20 -33.89 26.15
CA THR A 103 -22.97 -34.66 25.17
C THR A 103 -23.75 -33.77 24.20
N GLN A 104 -24.32 -32.66 24.71
CA GLN A 104 -25.06 -31.71 23.88
C GLN A 104 -24.12 -30.95 22.93
N LEU A 105 -23.00 -30.45 23.45
CA LEU A 105 -22.01 -29.71 22.65
C LEU A 105 -21.36 -30.61 21.58
N ILE A 106 -21.06 -31.86 21.91
CA ILE A 106 -20.53 -32.85 20.96
C ILE A 106 -21.55 -33.13 19.86
N SER A 107 -22.83 -33.30 20.21
CA SER A 107 -23.90 -33.53 19.23
C SER A 107 -24.01 -32.36 18.24
N GLU A 108 -24.07 -31.12 18.74
CA GLU A 108 -24.13 -29.90 17.92
C GLU A 108 -22.92 -29.78 16.99
N ALA A 109 -21.70 -29.99 17.50
CA ALA A 109 -20.48 -29.96 16.68
C ALA A 109 -20.50 -31.03 15.59
N LYS A 110 -20.90 -32.27 15.92
CA LYS A 110 -21.00 -33.38 14.95
C LYS A 110 -22.08 -33.13 13.90
N GLN A 111 -23.23 -32.57 14.28
CA GLN A 111 -24.28 -32.15 13.33
C GLN A 111 -23.75 -31.09 12.36
N HIS A 112 -23.00 -30.11 12.86
CA HIS A 112 -22.35 -29.13 12.02
C HIS A 112 -21.33 -29.76 11.06
N PHE A 113 -20.46 -30.66 11.54
CA PHE A 113 -19.51 -31.37 10.68
C PHE A 113 -20.20 -32.17 9.57
N ALA A 114 -21.27 -32.90 9.90
CA ALA A 114 -22.05 -33.66 8.93
C ALA A 114 -22.66 -32.75 7.85
N LYS A 115 -23.22 -31.61 8.26
CA LYS A 115 -23.74 -30.59 7.34
C LYS A 115 -22.64 -30.05 6.43
N THR A 116 -21.48 -29.67 6.98
CA THR A 116 -20.34 -29.17 6.21
C THR A 116 -19.85 -30.22 5.21
N GLN A 117 -19.69 -31.47 5.63
CA GLN A 117 -19.29 -32.60 4.79
C GLN A 117 -20.27 -32.85 3.64
N GLN A 118 -21.58 -32.78 3.90
CA GLN A 118 -22.62 -32.96 2.89
C GLN A 118 -22.61 -31.83 1.85
N VAL A 119 -22.52 -30.59 2.29
CA VAL A 119 -22.47 -29.42 1.40
C VAL A 119 -21.19 -29.44 0.55
N LEU A 120 -20.05 -29.78 1.16
CA LEU A 120 -18.76 -29.89 0.48
C LEU A 120 -18.77 -30.99 -0.59
N ALA A 121 -19.29 -32.18 -0.26
CA ALA A 121 -19.42 -33.28 -1.22
C ALA A 121 -20.37 -32.92 -2.37
N ALA A 122 -21.49 -32.25 -2.09
CA ALA A 122 -22.43 -31.81 -3.12
C ALA A 122 -21.79 -30.79 -4.08
N ALA A 123 -21.08 -29.79 -3.54
CA ALA A 123 -20.33 -28.82 -4.34
C ALA A 123 -19.26 -29.52 -5.19
N TRP A 124 -18.49 -30.44 -4.61
CA TRP A 124 -17.48 -31.23 -5.32
C TRP A 124 -18.04 -32.02 -6.51
N GLN A 125 -19.16 -32.73 -6.32
CA GLN A 125 -19.81 -33.51 -7.38
C GLN A 125 -20.37 -32.63 -8.50
N ALA A 126 -20.93 -31.46 -8.16
CA ALA A 126 -21.42 -30.50 -9.14
C ALA A 126 -20.27 -30.00 -10.04
N GLN A 127 -19.11 -29.68 -9.44
CA GLN A 127 -17.93 -29.24 -10.18
C GLN A 127 -17.35 -30.32 -11.08
N GLY A 128 -17.25 -31.57 -10.60
CA GLY A 128 -16.82 -32.69 -11.43
C GLY A 128 -17.71 -32.94 -12.65
N LYS A 129 -18.97 -32.48 -12.62
CA LYS A 129 -19.88 -32.54 -13.78
C LYS A 129 -19.63 -31.40 -14.77
N GLN A 130 -19.37 -30.19 -14.27
CA GLN A 130 -19.02 -29.02 -15.10
C GLN A 130 -17.65 -29.21 -15.77
N GLN A 131 -16.64 -29.72 -15.07
CA GLN A 131 -15.31 -29.96 -15.66
C GLN A 131 -15.38 -30.98 -16.82
N ARG A 132 -16.20 -32.04 -16.67
CA ARG A 132 -16.41 -33.00 -17.76
C ARG A 132 -17.06 -32.35 -18.99
N GLN A 133 -17.95 -31.39 -18.81
CA GLN A 133 -18.55 -30.64 -19.91
C GLN A 133 -17.52 -29.74 -20.62
N THR A 134 -16.62 -29.10 -19.88
CA THR A 134 -15.55 -28.28 -20.48
C THR A 134 -14.51 -29.13 -21.20
N GLU A 135 -14.15 -30.30 -20.66
CA GLU A 135 -13.24 -31.23 -21.33
C GLU A 135 -13.86 -31.79 -22.64
N LEU A 136 -15.19 -32.01 -22.66
CA LEU A 136 -15.91 -32.39 -23.89
C LEU A 136 -15.86 -31.28 -24.95
N VAL A 137 -16.08 -30.03 -24.55
CA VAL A 137 -15.99 -28.87 -25.47
C VAL A 137 -14.56 -28.66 -25.98
N GLU A 138 -13.54 -28.80 -25.12
CA GLU A 138 -12.13 -28.75 -25.52
C GLU A 138 -11.80 -29.84 -26.54
N ASN A 139 -12.30 -31.06 -26.34
CA ASN A 139 -12.09 -32.18 -27.26
C ASN A 139 -12.85 -32.01 -28.59
N GLU A 140 -13.99 -31.32 -28.60
CA GLU A 140 -14.79 -31.06 -29.80
C GLU A 140 -14.31 -29.83 -30.60
N THR A 141 -13.68 -28.85 -29.95
CA THR A 141 -13.31 -27.56 -30.57
C THR A 141 -11.80 -27.40 -30.77
N GLU A 142 -10.97 -28.33 -30.27
CA GLU A 142 -9.51 -28.23 -30.19
C GLU A 142 -8.99 -26.98 -29.44
N VAL A 143 -9.88 -26.24 -28.78
CA VAL A 143 -9.53 -25.07 -27.97
C VAL A 143 -9.14 -25.55 -26.58
N ASN A 144 -7.84 -25.48 -26.26
CA ASN A 144 -7.35 -25.83 -24.92
C ASN A 144 -7.91 -24.85 -23.87
N LEU A 145 -8.85 -25.33 -23.04
CA LEU A 145 -9.53 -24.52 -22.03
C LEU A 145 -8.80 -24.48 -20.67
N GLY A 146 -7.62 -25.08 -20.55
CA GLY A 146 -6.71 -24.93 -19.41
C GLY A 146 -6.64 -26.14 -18.46
N GLY A 147 -5.48 -26.31 -17.82
CA GLY A 147 -5.12 -27.52 -17.05
C GLY A 147 -5.35 -27.49 -15.53
N ASP A 148 -6.23 -26.64 -14.98
CA ASP A 148 -6.55 -26.69 -13.54
C ASP A 148 -7.57 -27.80 -13.27
N LYS A 149 -7.06 -29.03 -13.09
CA LYS A 149 -7.88 -30.22 -12.89
C LYS A 149 -8.39 -30.30 -11.45
N LEU A 150 -9.59 -30.87 -11.25
CA LEU A 150 -10.16 -31.18 -9.94
C LEU A 150 -9.12 -31.77 -8.96
N SER A 151 -8.21 -32.63 -9.44
CA SER A 151 -7.15 -33.25 -8.64
C SER A 151 -6.22 -32.25 -7.93
N ASN A 152 -5.86 -31.14 -8.58
CA ASN A 152 -4.99 -30.12 -7.97
C ASN A 152 -5.67 -29.43 -6.78
N ARG A 153 -6.99 -29.24 -6.87
CA ARG A 153 -7.80 -28.63 -5.81
C ARG A 153 -8.15 -29.63 -4.70
N GLN A 154 -8.23 -30.91 -5.04
CA GLN A 154 -8.39 -32.01 -4.08
C GLN A 154 -7.23 -32.01 -3.09
N ASP A 155 -5.99 -31.95 -3.59
CA ASP A 155 -4.79 -31.94 -2.78
C ASP A 155 -4.64 -30.62 -2.00
N TRP A 156 -5.02 -29.48 -2.59
CA TRP A 156 -4.95 -28.18 -1.92
C TRP A 156 -5.90 -28.05 -0.71
N LEU A 157 -7.10 -28.63 -0.80
CA LEU A 157 -8.11 -28.61 0.27
C LEU A 157 -8.09 -29.86 1.16
N ASN A 158 -7.14 -30.79 0.96
CA ASN A 158 -7.06 -32.08 1.66
C ASN A 158 -8.37 -32.90 1.57
N LEU A 159 -9.01 -32.89 0.40
CA LEU A 159 -10.25 -33.61 0.15
C LEU A 159 -9.97 -35.04 -0.28
N ASN A 160 -10.83 -35.97 0.10
CA ASN A 160 -10.83 -37.32 -0.45
C ASN A 160 -11.59 -37.36 -1.79
N ALA A 161 -11.65 -38.53 -2.42
CA ALA A 161 -12.29 -38.71 -3.72
C ALA A 161 -13.80 -38.37 -3.73
N SER A 162 -14.48 -38.43 -2.57
CA SER A 162 -15.88 -38.04 -2.43
C SER A 162 -16.07 -36.54 -2.15
N GLY A 163 -15.00 -35.74 -2.10
CA GLY A 163 -15.06 -34.31 -1.80
C GLY A 163 -15.26 -34.02 -0.31
N GLN A 164 -14.77 -34.89 0.56
CA GLN A 164 -14.93 -34.82 2.01
C GLN A 164 -13.58 -34.69 2.73
N LEU A 165 -13.58 -34.10 3.93
CA LEU A 165 -12.37 -34.02 4.77
C LEU A 165 -12.18 -35.30 5.57
N ASP A 166 -11.09 -36.03 5.31
CA ASP A 166 -10.77 -37.25 6.06
C ASP A 166 -10.44 -36.96 7.53
N SER A 167 -9.90 -35.78 7.84
CA SER A 167 -9.63 -35.35 9.21
C SER A 167 -10.90 -35.27 10.05
N LEU A 168 -11.98 -34.70 9.50
CA LEU A 168 -13.29 -34.66 10.15
C LEU A 168 -13.94 -36.05 10.27
N ASN A 169 -13.80 -36.91 9.26
CA ASN A 169 -14.32 -38.28 9.32
C ASN A 169 -13.66 -39.07 10.45
N LYS A 170 -12.33 -38.98 10.56
CA LYS A 170 -11.56 -39.57 11.67
C LYS A 170 -11.96 -38.97 13.02
N LEU A 171 -12.18 -37.65 13.08
CA LEU A 171 -12.59 -36.96 14.32
C LEU A 171 -13.99 -37.37 14.79
N MET A 172 -14.95 -37.52 13.87
CA MET A 172 -16.31 -37.96 14.18
C MET A 172 -16.36 -39.40 14.70
N ALA A 173 -15.42 -40.25 14.28
CA ALA A 173 -15.28 -41.64 14.68
C ALA A 173 -14.60 -41.84 16.07
N VAL A 174 -14.04 -40.79 16.67
CA VAL A 174 -13.44 -40.86 18.02
C VAL A 174 -14.53 -41.19 19.04
N LYS A 175 -14.34 -42.31 19.77
CA LYS A 175 -15.20 -42.72 20.89
C LYS A 175 -14.76 -42.02 22.17
N THR A 176 -15.70 -41.37 22.85
CA THR A 176 -15.45 -40.59 24.08
C THR A 176 -15.63 -41.40 25.36
N ASP A 177 -16.05 -42.66 25.24
CA ASP A 177 -16.48 -43.53 26.35
C ASP A 177 -15.36 -43.88 27.33
N LYS A 178 -14.09 -43.67 26.92
CA LYS A 178 -12.89 -43.92 27.74
C LYS A 178 -12.22 -42.65 28.27
N LEU A 179 -12.76 -41.47 27.96
CA LEU A 179 -12.22 -40.19 28.42
C LEU A 179 -12.69 -39.90 29.85
N SER A 180 -11.83 -39.27 30.66
CA SER A 180 -12.24 -38.75 31.96
C SER A 180 -13.33 -37.68 31.81
N PRO A 181 -14.18 -37.41 32.81
CA PRO A 181 -15.20 -36.36 32.72
C PRO A 181 -14.62 -34.98 32.36
N ALA A 182 -13.41 -34.68 32.84
CA ALA A 182 -12.69 -33.46 32.49
C ALA A 182 -12.23 -33.46 31.02
N ASP A 183 -11.73 -34.59 30.52
CA ASP A 183 -11.32 -34.71 29.12
C ASP A 183 -12.51 -34.74 28.16
N GLN A 184 -13.68 -35.24 28.59
CA GLN A 184 -14.92 -35.15 27.83
C GLN A 184 -15.38 -33.69 27.67
N ALA A 185 -15.28 -32.89 28.74
CA ALA A 185 -15.54 -31.45 28.68
C ALA A 185 -14.51 -30.73 27.77
N ASN A 186 -13.23 -31.05 27.89
CA ASN A 186 -12.17 -30.52 27.02
C ASN A 186 -12.42 -30.86 25.56
N PHE A 187 -12.83 -32.10 25.28
CA PHE A 187 -13.11 -32.59 23.92
C PHE A 187 -14.34 -31.90 23.33
N ALA A 188 -15.42 -31.77 24.10
CA ALA A 188 -16.64 -31.08 23.68
C ALA A 188 -16.37 -29.65 23.22
N VAL A 189 -15.65 -28.85 24.01
CA VAL A 189 -15.30 -27.46 23.65
C VAL A 189 -14.30 -27.43 22.48
N SER A 190 -13.37 -28.39 22.41
CA SER A 190 -12.44 -28.50 21.29
C SER A 190 -13.14 -28.79 19.97
N LEU A 191 -14.21 -29.58 19.95
CA LEU A 191 -15.00 -29.81 18.73
C LEU A 191 -15.70 -28.53 18.26
N LEU A 192 -16.20 -27.69 19.17
CA LEU A 192 -16.73 -26.36 18.80
C LEU A 192 -15.65 -25.48 18.19
N ALA A 193 -14.44 -25.48 18.76
CA ALA A 193 -13.31 -24.74 18.23
C ALA A 193 -12.86 -25.26 16.84
N VAL A 194 -12.90 -26.58 16.60
CA VAL A 194 -12.67 -27.17 15.27
C VAL A 194 -13.76 -26.77 14.29
N ALA A 195 -15.03 -26.77 14.70
CA ALA A 195 -16.14 -26.32 13.85
C ALA A 195 -16.00 -24.85 13.42
N GLU A 196 -15.37 -24.01 14.24
CA GLU A 196 -15.04 -22.63 13.87
C GLU A 196 -13.73 -22.46 13.08
N GLY A 197 -12.98 -23.53 12.83
CA GLY A 197 -11.67 -23.49 12.20
C GLY A 197 -10.63 -22.73 13.03
N ASN A 198 -10.69 -22.83 14.36
CA ASN A 198 -9.84 -22.04 15.24
C ASN A 198 -8.42 -22.64 15.35
N ARG A 199 -7.48 -22.08 14.59
CA ARG A 199 -6.05 -22.46 14.59
C ARG A 199 -5.30 -22.07 15.88
N ARG A 200 -5.83 -21.14 16.69
CA ARG A 200 -5.16 -20.62 17.89
C ARG A 200 -5.60 -21.29 19.19
N PHE A 201 -6.54 -22.23 19.10
CA PHE A 201 -7.03 -22.95 20.27
C PHE A 201 -5.97 -23.91 20.82
N ALA A 202 -5.94 -24.10 22.14
CA ALA A 202 -4.84 -24.76 22.85
C ALA A 202 -4.92 -26.31 22.82
N TYR A 203 -5.16 -26.92 21.65
CA TYR A 203 -5.34 -28.38 21.51
C TYR A 203 -4.19 -29.19 22.11
N ASN A 204 -2.94 -28.80 21.84
CA ASN A 204 -1.75 -29.49 22.34
C ASN A 204 -1.60 -29.43 23.88
N ARG A 205 -2.09 -28.36 24.52
CA ARG A 205 -2.06 -28.23 25.98
C ARG A 205 -3.13 -29.09 26.64
N LEU A 206 -4.34 -29.05 26.08
CA LEU A 206 -5.51 -29.75 26.64
C LEU A 206 -5.38 -31.27 26.52
N PHE A 207 -4.72 -31.75 25.47
CA PHE A 207 -4.50 -33.17 25.21
C PHE A 207 -3.01 -33.54 25.24
N ALA A 208 -2.23 -32.94 26.15
CA ALA A 208 -0.81 -33.25 26.30
C ALA A 208 -0.55 -34.74 26.61
N SER A 209 -1.49 -35.39 27.29
CA SER A 209 -1.49 -36.84 27.56
C SER A 209 -1.90 -37.71 26.37
N GLN A 210 -2.44 -37.11 25.30
CA GLN A 210 -2.96 -37.78 24.10
C GLN A 210 -2.51 -37.03 22.83
N PRO A 211 -1.21 -37.10 22.47
CA PRO A 211 -0.63 -36.29 21.39
C PRO A 211 -1.27 -36.55 20.02
N GLU A 212 -1.70 -37.78 19.75
CA GLU A 212 -2.39 -38.13 18.50
C GLU A 212 -3.76 -37.45 18.38
N LEU A 213 -4.53 -37.36 19.48
CA LEU A 213 -5.81 -36.65 19.50
C LEU A 213 -5.60 -35.14 19.32
N ALA A 214 -4.59 -34.58 19.98
CA ALA A 214 -4.21 -33.18 19.82
C ALA A 214 -3.86 -32.85 18.36
N LYS A 215 -3.07 -33.72 17.72
CA LYS A 215 -2.68 -33.59 16.31
C LYS A 215 -3.88 -33.65 15.38
N LEU A 216 -4.80 -34.59 15.60
CA LEU A 216 -6.02 -34.73 14.81
C LEU A 216 -6.94 -33.51 14.93
N LEU A 217 -7.14 -32.99 16.15
CA LEU A 217 -7.92 -31.78 16.40
C LEU A 217 -7.30 -30.56 15.71
N ASN A 218 -5.97 -30.40 15.80
CA ASN A 218 -5.27 -29.30 15.17
C ASN A 218 -5.33 -29.38 13.64
N GLN A 219 -5.11 -30.57 13.07
CA GLN A 219 -5.25 -30.80 11.64
C GLN A 219 -6.68 -30.52 11.16
N SER A 220 -7.69 -31.03 11.86
CA SER A 220 -9.10 -30.81 11.52
C SER A 220 -9.47 -29.33 11.58
N ALA A 221 -8.99 -28.59 12.58
CA ALA A 221 -9.21 -27.15 12.69
C ALA A 221 -8.55 -26.39 11.53
N ASN A 222 -7.37 -26.82 11.09
CA ASN A 222 -6.66 -26.20 9.96
C ASN A 222 -7.36 -26.47 8.62
N ASP A 223 -7.82 -27.69 8.38
CA ASP A 223 -8.54 -28.08 7.16
C ASP A 223 -9.88 -27.33 7.07
N VAL A 224 -10.65 -27.30 8.15
CA VAL A 224 -11.91 -26.53 8.23
C VAL A 224 -11.67 -25.04 8.04
N ALA A 225 -10.61 -24.47 8.64
CA ALA A 225 -10.23 -23.08 8.41
C ALA A 225 -9.91 -22.81 6.94
N SER A 226 -9.24 -23.74 6.27
CA SER A 226 -8.87 -23.60 4.85
C SER A 226 -10.11 -23.58 3.94
N ILE A 227 -11.16 -24.34 4.28
CA ILE A 227 -12.46 -24.27 3.59
C ILE A 227 -13.12 -22.89 3.77
N TYR A 228 -13.15 -22.37 5.01
CA TYR A 228 -13.73 -21.04 5.26
C TYR A 228 -12.92 -19.93 4.58
N ASP A 229 -11.60 -20.02 4.62
CA ASP A 229 -10.69 -19.13 3.92
C ASP A 229 -10.99 -19.18 2.42
N ALA A 230 -11.15 -20.37 1.82
CA ALA A 230 -11.49 -20.57 0.41
C ALA A 230 -12.86 -19.97 0.04
N ASN A 231 -13.91 -20.17 0.85
CA ASN A 231 -15.23 -19.59 0.56
C ASN A 231 -15.22 -18.05 0.69
N ASN A 232 -14.62 -17.50 1.74
CA ASN A 232 -14.46 -16.05 1.88
C ASN A 232 -13.64 -15.46 0.71
N ASN A 233 -12.63 -16.20 0.30
CA ASN A 233 -11.81 -15.87 -0.85
C ASN A 233 -12.64 -15.79 -2.13
N GLN A 234 -13.53 -16.75 -2.36
CA GLN A 234 -14.42 -16.76 -3.51
C GLN A 234 -15.45 -15.62 -3.47
N GLN A 235 -16.05 -15.32 -2.31
CA GLN A 235 -16.98 -14.19 -2.18
C GLN A 235 -16.36 -12.86 -2.59
N LYS A 236 -15.10 -12.62 -2.19
CA LYS A 236 -14.35 -11.44 -2.64
C LYS A 236 -14.00 -11.51 -4.14
N ALA A 237 -13.75 -12.70 -4.69
CA ALA A 237 -13.56 -12.85 -6.13
C ALA A 237 -14.84 -12.50 -6.93
N LEU A 238 -16.02 -12.91 -6.45
CA LEU A 238 -17.31 -12.51 -7.00
C LEU A 238 -17.51 -11.00 -6.90
N GLN A 239 -17.16 -10.41 -5.76
CA GLN A 239 -17.20 -8.96 -5.57
C GLN A 239 -16.27 -8.21 -6.55
N ALA A 240 -15.06 -8.73 -6.81
CA ALA A 240 -14.14 -8.18 -7.81
C ALA A 240 -14.73 -8.29 -9.23
N ASN A 241 -15.40 -9.40 -9.55
CA ASN A 241 -16.08 -9.55 -10.83
C ASN A 241 -17.24 -8.56 -11.01
N ASN A 242 -17.97 -8.24 -9.96
CA ASN A 242 -19.03 -7.23 -10.03
C ASN A 242 -18.51 -5.83 -10.34
N LEU A 243 -17.19 -5.59 -10.23
CA LEU A 243 -16.54 -4.34 -10.61
C LEU A 243 -16.08 -4.30 -12.08
N LEU A 244 -16.20 -5.41 -12.83
CA LEU A 244 -15.83 -5.52 -14.25
C LEU A 244 -16.60 -4.59 -15.19
N PRO A 245 -17.95 -4.47 -15.10
CA PRO A 245 -18.69 -3.70 -16.08
C PRO A 245 -18.30 -2.22 -16.00
N LEU A 246 -18.18 -1.51 -17.13
CA LEU A 246 -17.83 -0.08 -17.11
C LEU A 246 -18.91 0.74 -16.37
N ILE A 247 -20.17 0.61 -16.78
CA ILE A 247 -21.31 1.39 -16.25
C ILE A 247 -22.04 0.61 -15.14
N GLY A 248 -22.01 -0.73 -15.18
CA GLY A 248 -22.58 -1.57 -14.13
C GLY A 248 -24.11 -1.55 -14.08
N THR A 249 -24.67 -2.07 -12.98
CA THR A 249 -26.09 -1.91 -12.63
C THR A 249 -26.25 -0.72 -11.67
N PRO A 250 -27.47 -0.18 -11.49
CA PRO A 250 -27.71 0.86 -10.48
C PRO A 250 -27.28 0.47 -9.06
N THR A 251 -27.18 -0.84 -8.80
CA THR A 251 -26.74 -1.42 -7.51
C THR A 251 -25.23 -1.71 -7.45
N HIS A 252 -24.56 -1.90 -8.60
CA HIS A 252 -23.13 -2.21 -8.68
C HIS A 252 -22.48 -1.44 -9.83
N LEU A 253 -21.95 -0.25 -9.51
CA LEU A 253 -21.18 0.55 -10.46
C LEU A 253 -19.79 -0.07 -10.70
N GLY A 254 -19.35 0.00 -11.96
CA GLY A 254 -18.02 -0.39 -12.37
C GLY A 254 -16.88 0.30 -11.64
N MET A 255 -15.73 -0.37 -11.52
CA MET A 255 -14.53 0.20 -10.92
C MET A 255 -14.21 1.58 -11.49
N LEU A 256 -14.14 1.69 -12.82
CA LEU A 256 -13.68 2.90 -13.51
C LEU A 256 -14.70 4.04 -13.35
N THR A 257 -16.00 3.73 -13.35
CA THR A 257 -17.06 4.71 -13.06
C THR A 257 -16.97 5.23 -11.62
N GLN A 258 -16.69 4.36 -10.64
CA GLN A 258 -16.49 4.81 -9.26
C GLN A 258 -15.28 5.75 -9.14
N VAL A 259 -14.12 5.38 -9.70
CA VAL A 259 -12.92 6.22 -9.69
C VAL A 259 -13.15 7.54 -10.45
N PHE A 260 -13.92 7.51 -11.54
CA PHE A 260 -14.35 8.71 -12.25
C PHE A 260 -15.09 9.67 -11.31
N VAL A 261 -16.11 9.18 -10.61
CA VAL A 261 -16.86 9.97 -9.63
C VAL A 261 -15.94 10.50 -8.53
N TRP A 262 -15.09 9.65 -7.94
CA TRP A 262 -14.15 10.07 -6.89
C TRP A 262 -13.24 11.20 -7.36
N SER A 263 -12.72 11.11 -8.57
CA SER A 263 -11.80 12.12 -9.12
C SER A 263 -12.47 13.48 -9.34
N TRP A 264 -13.72 13.51 -9.80
CA TRP A 264 -14.47 14.76 -10.00
C TRP A 264 -14.95 15.35 -8.67
N VAL A 265 -15.34 14.50 -7.72
CA VAL A 265 -15.68 14.92 -6.36
C VAL A 265 -14.48 15.57 -5.68
N THR A 266 -13.31 14.92 -5.71
CA THR A 266 -12.07 15.47 -5.15
C THR A 266 -11.69 16.78 -5.84
N TRP A 267 -11.81 16.87 -7.17
CA TRP A 267 -11.58 18.13 -7.89
C TRP A 267 -12.54 19.24 -7.42
N GLY A 268 -13.83 18.94 -7.27
CA GLY A 268 -14.84 19.89 -6.79
C GLY A 268 -14.56 20.38 -5.38
N LEU A 269 -14.13 19.49 -4.48
CA LEU A 269 -13.71 19.83 -3.12
C LEU A 269 -12.41 20.65 -3.11
N LEU A 270 -11.43 20.31 -3.95
CA LEU A 270 -10.23 21.10 -4.15
C LEU A 270 -10.58 22.51 -4.64
N TRP A 271 -11.47 22.62 -5.62
CA TRP A 271 -11.95 23.90 -6.13
C TRP A 271 -12.67 24.73 -5.06
N LEU A 272 -13.52 24.11 -4.24
CA LEU A 272 -14.19 24.76 -3.11
C LEU A 272 -13.16 25.24 -2.08
N SER A 273 -12.17 24.40 -1.79
CA SER A 273 -11.08 24.71 -0.87
C SER A 273 -10.16 25.83 -1.34
N ARG A 274 -10.23 26.27 -2.61
CA ARG A 274 -9.58 27.50 -3.08
C ARG A 274 -10.29 28.77 -2.62
N ARG A 275 -11.59 28.68 -2.29
CA ARG A 275 -12.47 29.83 -2.04
C ARG A 275 -12.90 29.96 -0.58
N LYS A 276 -13.09 28.83 0.10
CA LYS A 276 -13.58 28.78 1.48
C LYS A 276 -12.48 28.46 2.48
N HIS A 277 -12.69 28.85 3.73
CA HIS A 277 -11.77 28.53 4.83
C HIS A 277 -11.77 27.02 5.11
N TRP A 278 -10.65 26.46 5.60
CA TRP A 278 -10.52 25.01 5.81
C TRP A 278 -11.53 24.45 6.83
N LEU A 279 -11.91 25.25 7.84
CA LEU A 279 -12.94 24.88 8.83
C LEU A 279 -14.34 24.73 8.21
N GLU A 280 -14.62 25.39 7.08
CA GLU A 280 -15.89 25.22 6.35
C GLU A 280 -15.81 24.06 5.37
N VAL A 281 -14.66 23.86 4.73
CA VAL A 281 -14.45 22.82 3.72
C VAL A 281 -14.48 21.43 4.35
N LEU A 282 -13.92 21.26 5.54
CA LEU A 282 -13.83 19.95 6.19
C LEU A 282 -15.23 19.31 6.43
N PRO A 283 -16.20 19.99 7.06
CA PRO A 283 -17.57 19.49 7.16
C PRO A 283 -18.22 19.17 5.80
N ILE A 284 -18.04 20.05 4.81
CA ILE A 284 -18.60 19.83 3.46
C ILE A 284 -17.98 18.59 2.81
N ALA A 285 -16.68 18.38 2.95
CA ALA A 285 -15.99 17.19 2.46
C ALA A 285 -16.54 15.93 3.13
N ILE A 286 -16.78 15.95 4.45
CA ILE A 286 -17.41 14.84 5.18
C ILE A 286 -18.81 14.55 4.62
N THR A 287 -19.62 15.58 4.38
CA THR A 287 -20.96 15.42 3.78
C THR A 287 -20.89 14.78 2.40
N VAL A 288 -20.04 15.31 1.51
CA VAL A 288 -19.94 14.85 0.12
C VAL A 288 -19.40 13.42 0.07
N TRP A 289 -18.36 13.09 0.84
CA TRP A 289 -17.84 11.72 0.90
C TRP A 289 -18.81 10.73 1.56
N GLY A 290 -19.59 11.16 2.56
CA GLY A 290 -20.67 10.35 3.12
C GLY A 290 -21.72 9.97 2.06
N LEU A 291 -22.09 10.92 1.20
CA LEU A 291 -22.99 10.69 0.07
C LEU A 291 -22.37 9.74 -0.97
N VAL A 292 -21.10 9.93 -1.33
CA VAL A 292 -20.39 9.03 -2.27
C VAL A 292 -20.31 7.61 -1.72
N ILE A 293 -20.01 7.45 -0.43
CA ILE A 293 -19.99 6.13 0.21
C ILE A 293 -21.38 5.50 0.15
N ALA A 294 -22.44 6.24 0.51
CA ALA A 294 -23.80 5.70 0.53
C ALA A 294 -24.33 5.35 -0.87
N GLY A 295 -24.09 6.21 -1.87
CA GLY A 295 -24.69 6.09 -3.21
C GLY A 295 -23.84 5.32 -4.22
N VAL A 296 -22.52 5.45 -4.17
CA VAL A 296 -21.61 4.99 -5.25
C VAL A 296 -20.75 3.81 -4.81
N SER A 297 -20.28 3.82 -3.57
CA SER A 297 -19.19 2.95 -3.12
C SER A 297 -19.56 2.02 -1.94
N HIS A 298 -20.86 1.88 -1.66
CA HIS A 298 -21.40 1.16 -0.51
C HIS A 298 -21.13 -0.36 -0.53
N THR A 299 -20.84 -0.92 -1.70
CA THR A 299 -20.68 -2.35 -1.92
C THR A 299 -19.27 -2.84 -1.64
N VAL A 300 -18.25 -1.99 -1.82
CA VAL A 300 -16.83 -2.39 -1.75
C VAL A 300 -16.06 -1.63 -0.69
N ILE A 301 -16.33 -0.33 -0.49
CA ILE A 301 -15.53 0.51 0.40
C ILE A 301 -16.02 0.39 1.85
N LEU A 302 -17.24 0.84 2.11
CA LEU A 302 -17.87 0.85 3.43
C LEU A 302 -19.37 0.64 3.29
N PRO A 303 -20.05 0.01 4.26
CA PRO A 303 -21.50 -0.19 4.20
C PRO A 303 -22.27 1.13 4.04
N MET A 304 -23.41 1.08 3.35
CA MET A 304 -24.28 2.24 3.09
C MET A 304 -24.60 3.03 4.38
N MET A 305 -24.88 2.33 5.48
CA MET A 305 -25.22 2.95 6.78
C MET A 305 -24.09 3.84 7.30
N VAL A 306 -22.82 3.46 7.10
CA VAL A 306 -21.67 4.28 7.49
C VAL A 306 -21.63 5.57 6.67
N GLY A 307 -21.92 5.48 5.37
CA GLY A 307 -22.03 6.65 4.50
C GLY A 307 -23.15 7.61 4.94
N VAL A 308 -24.32 7.09 5.27
CA VAL A 308 -25.47 7.89 5.77
C VAL A 308 -25.12 8.59 7.08
N VAL A 309 -24.46 7.90 8.02
CA VAL A 309 -24.02 8.50 9.28
C VAL A 309 -23.03 9.63 9.03
N LEU A 310 -22.01 9.41 8.18
CA LEU A 310 -21.05 10.45 7.82
C LEU A 310 -21.72 11.65 7.15
N PHE A 311 -22.68 11.42 6.27
CA PHE A 311 -23.46 12.48 5.64
C PHE A 311 -24.18 13.34 6.68
N CYS A 312 -24.94 12.72 7.59
CA CYS A 312 -25.67 13.41 8.66
C CYS A 312 -24.73 14.20 9.58
N VAL A 313 -23.62 13.60 10.00
CA VAL A 313 -22.59 14.26 10.82
C VAL A 313 -21.98 15.45 10.08
N GLY A 314 -21.64 15.30 8.81
CA GLY A 314 -21.10 16.38 7.99
C GLY A 314 -22.08 17.54 7.82
N VAL A 315 -23.37 17.26 7.63
CA VAL A 315 -24.43 18.29 7.55
C VAL A 315 -24.54 19.04 8.86
N LEU A 316 -24.58 18.32 9.99
CA LEU A 316 -24.61 18.93 11.32
C LEU A 316 -23.40 19.83 11.55
N LEU A 317 -22.19 19.35 11.26
CA LEU A 317 -20.95 20.12 11.37
C LEU A 317 -20.95 21.35 10.44
N SER A 318 -21.51 21.23 9.23
CA SER A 318 -21.62 22.34 8.28
C SER A 318 -22.55 23.43 8.80
N VAL A 319 -23.69 23.04 9.39
CA VAL A 319 -24.61 23.98 10.05
C VAL A 319 -23.93 24.68 11.24
N LEU A 320 -23.12 23.95 12.02
CA LEU A 320 -22.35 24.52 13.13
C LEU A 320 -21.37 25.62 12.71
N THR A 321 -20.85 25.59 11.47
CA THR A 321 -19.94 26.64 10.97
C THR A 321 -20.60 28.01 10.78
N ILE A 322 -21.92 28.06 10.74
CA ILE A 322 -22.69 29.31 10.61
C ILE A 322 -22.70 30.08 11.94
N PHE A 323 -22.62 29.38 13.08
CA PHE A 323 -22.77 29.97 14.41
C PHE A 323 -21.51 30.75 14.87
N SER A 324 -21.74 31.71 15.78
CA SER A 324 -20.72 32.64 16.29
C SER A 324 -19.45 32.01 16.89
N PRO A 325 -19.47 30.88 17.63
CA PRO A 325 -18.22 30.33 18.18
C PRO A 325 -17.26 29.82 17.10
N MET A 326 -17.76 29.28 15.99
CA MET A 326 -16.91 28.80 14.90
C MET A 326 -16.33 29.97 14.09
N ARG A 327 -17.11 31.04 13.90
CA ARG A 327 -16.60 32.28 13.30
C ARG A 327 -15.45 32.90 14.11
N ARG A 328 -15.57 32.92 15.45
CA ARG A 328 -14.47 33.35 16.34
C ARG A 328 -13.23 32.46 16.20
N LEU A 329 -13.42 31.15 16.01
CA LEU A 329 -12.30 30.24 15.78
C LEU A 329 -11.60 30.51 14.44
N MET A 330 -12.36 30.81 13.38
CA MET A 330 -11.82 31.20 12.07
C MET A 330 -11.02 32.50 12.14
N GLU A 331 -11.51 33.49 12.89
CA GLU A 331 -10.78 34.75 13.14
C GLU A 331 -9.48 34.53 13.92
N LYS A 332 -9.46 33.56 14.84
CA LYS A 332 -8.25 33.18 15.60
C LYS A 332 -7.19 32.49 14.74
N PHE A 333 -7.58 31.87 13.63
CA PHE A 333 -6.68 31.20 12.68
C PHE A 333 -6.81 31.79 11.27
N PRO A 334 -6.42 33.06 11.05
CA PRO A 334 -6.62 33.74 9.78
C PRO A 334 -5.82 33.05 8.65
N ASP A 335 -6.48 32.85 7.51
CA ASP A 335 -5.97 32.04 6.41
C ASP A 335 -5.73 32.88 5.15
N ASN A 336 -4.63 33.65 5.13
CA ASN A 336 -4.22 34.49 3.99
C ASN A 336 -3.46 33.67 2.92
N ARG A 337 -4.14 32.80 2.17
CA ARG A 337 -3.46 31.82 1.28
C ARG A 337 -4.10 31.68 -0.10
N THR A 338 -3.27 31.34 -1.09
CA THR A 338 -3.67 31.04 -2.47
C THR A 338 -3.09 29.69 -2.89
N MET A 339 -3.94 28.77 -3.39
CA MET A 339 -3.52 27.45 -3.85
C MET A 339 -2.51 27.55 -5.00
N LEU A 340 -1.50 26.67 -5.01
CA LEU A 340 -0.70 26.42 -6.22
C LEU A 340 -1.60 25.70 -7.21
N SER A 341 -2.23 26.44 -8.10
CA SER A 341 -2.85 25.85 -9.26
C SER A 341 -1.72 25.62 -10.28
N SER A 342 -1.34 24.36 -10.47
CA SER A 342 -0.91 23.90 -11.78
C SER A 342 -2.09 23.14 -12.36
N ALA A 343 -2.40 23.37 -13.64
CA ALA A 343 -3.45 22.62 -14.31
C ALA A 343 -3.09 21.13 -14.48
N TRP A 344 -1.83 20.75 -14.22
CA TRP A 344 -1.32 19.40 -14.46
C TRP A 344 -1.16 18.54 -13.21
N ILE A 345 -1.00 19.12 -12.01
CA ILE A 345 -0.59 18.32 -10.83
C ILE A 345 -1.65 17.29 -10.46
N TYR A 346 -2.89 17.73 -10.27
CA TYR A 346 -3.98 16.84 -9.88
C TYR A 346 -4.41 15.90 -11.02
N PRO A 347 -4.63 16.35 -12.28
CA PRO A 347 -5.01 15.43 -13.35
C PRO A 347 -3.98 14.33 -13.63
N LEU A 348 -2.67 14.61 -13.55
CA LEU A 348 -1.65 13.58 -13.75
C LEU A 348 -1.61 12.56 -12.61
N PHE A 349 -1.89 12.96 -11.36
CA PHE A 349 -2.10 12.00 -10.27
C PHE A 349 -3.24 11.04 -10.60
N VAL A 350 -4.39 11.57 -11.06
CA VAL A 350 -5.53 10.73 -11.46
C VAL A 350 -5.12 9.76 -12.57
N GLY A 351 -4.38 10.25 -13.57
CA GLY A 351 -3.85 9.45 -14.66
C GLY A 351 -2.98 8.29 -14.17
N PHE A 352 -1.92 8.59 -13.41
CA PHE A 352 -0.97 7.56 -12.95
C PHE A 352 -1.61 6.55 -11.98
N ALA A 353 -2.40 7.01 -11.02
CA ALA A 353 -3.02 6.14 -10.03
C ALA A 353 -4.11 5.23 -10.63
N THR A 354 -4.91 5.77 -11.56
CA THR A 354 -5.93 4.96 -12.25
C THR A 354 -5.29 4.01 -13.25
N PHE A 355 -4.24 4.42 -13.95
CA PHE A 355 -3.50 3.54 -14.86
C PHE A 355 -2.85 2.37 -14.11
N GLY A 356 -2.21 2.62 -12.97
CA GLY A 356 -1.69 1.55 -12.09
C GLY A 356 -2.77 0.58 -11.62
N LEU A 357 -3.94 1.11 -11.23
CA LEU A 357 -5.11 0.30 -10.87
C LEU A 357 -5.60 -0.55 -12.05
N MET A 358 -5.64 -0.01 -13.27
CA MET A 358 -6.04 -0.76 -14.47
C MET A 358 -5.07 -1.91 -14.80
N ILE A 359 -3.76 -1.70 -14.59
CA ILE A 359 -2.76 -2.77 -14.73
C ILE A 359 -3.02 -3.89 -13.72
N LEU A 360 -3.21 -3.52 -12.45
CA LEU A 360 -3.49 -4.49 -11.40
C LEU A 360 -4.82 -5.21 -11.65
N PHE A 361 -5.82 -4.50 -12.18
CA PHE A 361 -7.09 -5.08 -12.58
C PHE A 361 -6.92 -6.12 -13.70
N ASP A 362 -6.26 -5.76 -14.81
CA ASP A 362 -5.99 -6.67 -15.93
C ASP A 362 -5.18 -7.90 -15.46
N LEU A 363 -4.14 -7.69 -14.65
CA LEU A 363 -3.37 -8.75 -14.03
C LEU A 363 -4.22 -9.65 -13.12
N SER A 364 -5.07 -9.07 -12.26
CA SER A 364 -5.91 -9.82 -11.32
C SER A 364 -7.02 -10.63 -11.98
N THR A 365 -7.43 -10.21 -13.18
CA THR A 365 -8.45 -10.91 -13.97
C THR A 365 -7.87 -12.05 -14.80
N ARG A 366 -6.55 -12.05 -15.06
CA ARG A 366 -5.90 -12.95 -16.04
C ARG A 366 -4.74 -13.79 -15.52
N SER A 367 -4.29 -13.57 -14.29
CA SER A 367 -3.17 -14.29 -13.69
C SER A 367 -3.65 -15.08 -12.47
N TYR A 368 -3.19 -14.76 -11.26
CA TYR A 368 -3.52 -15.53 -10.06
C TYR A 368 -4.77 -15.04 -9.33
N LEU A 369 -5.56 -15.97 -8.78
CA LEU A 369 -6.74 -15.69 -7.94
C LEU A 369 -6.39 -14.80 -6.73
N SER A 370 -5.22 -15.01 -6.12
CA SER A 370 -4.74 -14.26 -4.96
C SER A 370 -4.55 -12.77 -5.23
N LEU A 371 -4.36 -12.36 -6.50
CA LEU A 371 -4.21 -10.96 -6.87
C LEU A 371 -5.53 -10.18 -6.83
N ARG A 372 -6.69 -10.85 -6.78
CA ARG A 372 -7.99 -10.20 -6.65
C ARG A 372 -8.15 -9.52 -5.28
N TYR A 373 -7.59 -10.10 -4.22
CA TYR A 373 -7.54 -9.43 -2.91
C TYR A 373 -6.68 -8.19 -2.95
N ILE A 374 -5.54 -8.29 -3.63
CA ILE A 374 -4.59 -7.18 -3.78
C ILE A 374 -5.25 -6.06 -4.57
N PHE A 375 -5.94 -6.38 -5.66
CA PHE A 375 -6.76 -5.45 -6.44
C PHE A 375 -7.82 -4.75 -5.58
N LEU A 376 -8.67 -5.50 -4.87
CA LEU A 376 -9.72 -4.93 -4.03
C LEU A 376 -9.17 -4.03 -2.92
N ASN A 377 -8.05 -4.42 -2.31
CA ASN A 377 -7.38 -3.61 -1.31
C ASN A 377 -6.81 -2.33 -1.93
N HIS A 378 -6.15 -2.43 -3.09
CA HIS A 378 -5.64 -1.26 -3.81
C HIS A 378 -6.75 -0.30 -4.22
N PHE A 379 -7.89 -0.83 -4.69
CA PHE A 379 -9.07 -0.05 -5.03
C PHE A 379 -9.59 0.74 -3.82
N LYS A 380 -9.65 0.10 -2.65
CA LYS A 380 -9.99 0.76 -1.37
C LYS A 380 -8.96 1.81 -0.97
N ASP A 381 -7.68 1.51 -1.11
CA ASP A 381 -6.61 2.46 -0.78
C ASP A 381 -6.67 3.69 -1.69
N LEU A 382 -6.97 3.50 -2.97
CA LEU A 382 -7.13 4.59 -3.93
C LEU A 382 -8.29 5.51 -3.56
N PHE A 383 -9.43 4.97 -3.11
CA PHE A 383 -10.53 5.77 -2.55
C PHE A 383 -10.03 6.71 -1.44
N TRP A 384 -9.29 6.17 -0.46
CA TRP A 384 -8.74 6.98 0.63
C TRP A 384 -7.72 8.03 0.15
N CYS A 385 -6.97 7.75 -0.91
CA CYS A 385 -6.07 8.72 -1.52
C CYS A 385 -6.83 9.93 -2.08
N PHE A 386 -7.96 9.71 -2.75
CA PHE A 386 -8.85 10.79 -3.19
C PHE A 386 -9.43 11.60 -2.02
N VAL A 387 -9.78 10.93 -0.91
CA VAL A 387 -10.21 11.59 0.32
C VAL A 387 -9.08 12.46 0.89
N PHE A 388 -7.87 11.94 1.05
CA PHE A 388 -6.73 12.72 1.57
C PHE A 388 -6.42 13.94 0.71
N ILE A 389 -6.43 13.78 -0.61
CA ILE A 389 -6.20 14.89 -1.55
C ILE A 389 -7.30 15.94 -1.47
N SER A 390 -8.56 15.53 -1.30
CA SER A 390 -9.66 16.49 -1.10
C SER A 390 -9.51 17.31 0.20
N LEU A 391 -8.79 16.76 1.19
CA LEU A 391 -8.48 17.37 2.48
C LEU A 391 -7.10 18.04 2.51
N ALA A 392 -6.53 18.35 1.36
CA ALA A 392 -5.20 18.92 1.25
C ALA A 392 -5.00 20.22 2.06
N ARG A 393 -5.97 21.15 2.06
CA ARG A 393 -5.89 22.41 2.83
C ARG A 393 -5.89 22.22 4.36
N PRO A 394 -6.81 21.44 4.97
CA PRO A 394 -6.75 21.18 6.42
C PRO A 394 -5.47 20.40 6.80
N ILE A 395 -5.08 19.39 6.01
CA ILE A 395 -3.86 18.61 6.27
C ILE A 395 -2.61 19.50 6.23
N SER A 396 -2.45 20.34 5.19
CA SER A 396 -1.29 21.24 5.09
C SER A 396 -1.22 22.24 6.25
N SER A 397 -2.38 22.69 6.73
CA SER A 397 -2.47 23.65 7.84
C SER A 397 -2.03 23.03 9.15
N LEU A 398 -2.53 21.85 9.47
CA LEU A 398 -2.18 21.10 10.69
C LEU A 398 -0.71 20.69 10.68
N VAL A 399 -0.22 20.16 9.56
CA VAL A 399 1.18 19.72 9.43
C VAL A 399 2.13 20.91 9.52
N SER A 400 1.85 22.03 8.86
CA SER A 400 2.68 23.24 8.95
C SER A 400 2.74 23.81 10.38
N TRP A 401 1.60 23.80 11.09
CA TRP A 401 1.54 24.19 12.50
C TRP A 401 2.37 23.25 13.37
N GLY A 402 2.26 21.93 13.17
CA GLY A 402 3.03 20.92 13.88
C GLY A 402 4.53 21.04 13.63
N LEU A 403 4.95 21.19 12.37
CA LEU A 403 6.34 21.39 11.97
C LEU A 403 6.95 22.63 12.65
N LYS A 404 6.21 23.74 12.71
CA LYS A 404 6.67 24.95 13.39
C LYS A 404 6.77 24.76 14.91
N THR A 405 5.68 24.32 15.52
CA THR A 405 5.49 24.38 16.98
C THR A 405 6.21 23.24 17.69
N LEU A 406 6.06 22.03 17.19
CA LEU A 406 6.61 20.83 17.82
C LEU A 406 8.08 20.61 17.44
N ILE A 407 8.46 20.92 16.20
CA ILE A 407 9.77 20.51 15.68
C ILE A 407 10.73 21.68 15.62
N ALA A 408 10.41 22.72 14.84
CA ALA A 408 11.33 23.82 14.60
C ALA A 408 11.63 24.63 15.87
N ASN A 409 10.61 25.02 16.63
CA ASN A 409 10.80 25.77 17.87
C ASN A 409 11.66 24.99 18.87
N ASN A 410 11.37 23.71 19.09
CA ASN A 410 12.14 22.87 20.01
C ASN A 410 13.58 22.66 19.53
N LEU A 411 13.82 22.42 18.24
CA LEU A 411 15.17 22.30 17.68
C LEU A 411 15.98 23.61 17.82
N LEU A 412 15.34 24.74 17.50
CA LEU A 412 15.94 26.07 17.64
C LEU A 412 16.24 26.38 19.11
N HIS A 413 15.33 26.10 20.05
CA HIS A 413 15.59 26.29 21.47
C HIS A 413 16.69 25.39 22.00
N SER A 414 16.71 24.11 21.60
CA SER A 414 17.73 23.13 22.03
C SER A 414 19.15 23.50 21.59
N SER A 415 19.28 23.99 20.36
CA SER A 415 20.59 24.16 19.71
C SER A 415 21.03 25.63 19.59
N TRP A 416 20.11 26.58 19.45
CA TRP A 416 20.38 28.01 19.23
C TRP A 416 19.71 28.95 20.25
N GLY A 417 18.96 28.45 21.23
CA GLY A 417 18.39 29.28 22.29
C GLY A 417 19.47 29.91 23.18
N ASN A 418 19.10 30.91 23.99
CA ASN A 418 19.95 31.45 25.06
C ASN A 418 19.40 31.18 26.47
N VAL A 419 18.14 30.72 26.58
CA VAL A 419 17.46 30.48 27.86
C VAL A 419 17.66 29.03 28.29
N LYS A 420 18.45 28.80 29.36
CA LYS A 420 18.79 27.46 29.87
C LYS A 420 17.56 26.59 30.17
N SER A 421 16.51 27.14 30.79
CA SER A 421 15.28 26.39 31.11
C SER A 421 14.55 25.87 29.85
N ALA A 422 14.48 26.69 28.81
CA ALA A 422 13.86 26.30 27.53
C ALA A 422 14.70 25.26 26.78
N MET A 423 16.03 25.34 26.85
CA MET A 423 16.93 24.34 26.26
C MET A 423 16.73 22.96 26.87
N THR A 424 16.67 22.86 28.20
CA THR A 424 16.51 21.56 28.88
C THR A 424 15.19 20.91 28.50
N LYS A 425 14.09 21.67 28.52
CA LYS A 425 12.77 21.18 28.08
C LYS A 425 12.81 20.69 26.62
N ALA A 426 13.44 21.45 25.73
CA ALA A 426 13.55 21.08 24.32
C ALA A 426 14.39 19.81 24.10
N ARG A 427 15.49 19.62 24.85
CA ARG A 427 16.32 18.40 24.77
C ARG A 427 15.60 17.18 25.29
N VAL A 428 14.91 17.29 26.43
CA VAL A 428 14.07 16.21 26.98
C VAL A 428 12.99 15.83 25.98
N TRP A 429 12.33 16.82 25.36
CA TRP A 429 11.32 16.57 24.35
C TRP A 429 11.89 15.85 23.11
N LEU A 430 13.04 16.28 22.59
CA LEU A 430 13.68 15.61 21.44
C LEU A 430 14.15 14.19 21.76
N LEU A 431 14.67 13.95 22.97
CA LEU A 431 15.04 12.60 23.43
C LEU A 431 13.79 11.72 23.53
N ALA A 432 12.72 12.21 24.18
CA ALA A 432 11.47 11.48 24.29
C ALA A 432 10.86 11.18 22.92
N PHE A 433 10.95 12.12 21.97
CA PHE A 433 10.48 11.93 20.60
C PHE A 433 11.29 10.87 19.84
N ALA A 434 12.62 10.86 19.99
CA ALA A 434 13.49 9.83 19.38
C ALA A 434 13.25 8.45 19.99
N VAL A 435 13.10 8.35 21.31
CA VAL A 435 12.78 7.09 22.00
C VAL A 435 11.39 6.60 21.58
N GLY A 436 10.40 7.48 21.50
CA GLY A 436 9.06 7.14 21.01
C GLY A 436 9.06 6.64 19.56
N TYR A 437 9.85 7.27 18.69
CA TYR A 437 10.05 6.82 17.31
C TYR A 437 10.69 5.43 17.21
N LEU A 438 11.76 5.18 17.98
CA LEU A 438 12.41 3.85 18.03
C LEU A 438 11.47 2.80 18.62
N GLY A 439 10.75 3.13 19.70
CA GLY A 439 9.76 2.24 20.31
C GLY A 439 8.63 1.88 19.34
N LEU A 440 8.13 2.87 18.59
CA LEU A 440 7.13 2.62 17.55
C LEU A 440 7.68 1.69 16.45
N ALA A 441 8.91 1.92 15.99
CA ALA A 441 9.54 1.07 14.98
C ALA A 441 9.71 -0.39 15.46
N VAL A 442 10.06 -0.60 16.73
CA VAL A 442 10.11 -1.94 17.34
C VAL A 442 8.73 -2.58 17.42
N LEU A 443 7.66 -1.83 17.72
CA LEU A 443 6.31 -2.38 17.76
C LEU A 443 5.80 -2.83 16.40
N ILE A 444 6.16 -2.10 15.33
CA ILE A 444 5.70 -2.39 13.96
C ILE A 444 6.75 -3.13 13.11
N HIS A 445 7.83 -3.65 13.71
CA HIS A 445 8.96 -4.25 12.98
C HIS A 445 8.57 -5.42 12.08
N SER A 446 7.45 -6.10 12.39
CA SER A 446 6.91 -7.20 11.58
C SER A 446 6.40 -6.76 10.21
N ASP A 447 6.06 -5.48 10.06
CA ASP A 447 5.60 -4.87 8.81
C ASP A 447 6.65 -3.87 8.31
N SER A 448 7.64 -4.39 7.61
CA SER A 448 8.80 -3.61 7.15
C SER A 448 8.41 -2.44 6.23
N ALA A 449 7.29 -2.55 5.50
CA ALA A 449 6.78 -1.48 4.66
C ALA A 449 6.30 -0.27 5.48
N LYS A 450 5.68 -0.49 6.64
CA LYS A 450 5.28 0.62 7.54
C LYS A 450 6.48 1.29 8.19
N VAL A 451 7.49 0.49 8.58
CA VAL A 451 8.75 1.04 9.09
C VAL A 451 9.44 1.89 8.03
N ALA A 452 9.46 1.45 6.77
CA ALA A 452 10.01 2.23 5.66
C ALA A 452 9.37 3.61 5.52
N GLU A 453 8.03 3.67 5.50
CA GLU A 453 7.32 4.95 5.40
C GLU A 453 7.56 5.85 6.61
N LEU A 454 7.60 5.27 7.83
CA LEU A 454 7.92 5.98 9.06
C LEU A 454 9.35 6.59 9.01
N SER A 455 10.32 5.85 8.48
CA SER A 455 11.71 6.31 8.32
C SER A 455 11.86 7.39 7.26
N LYS A 456 11.10 7.32 6.15
CA LYS A 456 11.03 8.42 5.17
C LYS A 456 10.49 9.69 5.81
N ILE A 457 9.40 9.61 6.59
CA ILE A 457 8.82 10.77 7.28
C ILE A 457 9.84 11.44 8.19
N TRP A 458 10.52 10.65 9.04
CA TRP A 458 11.57 11.18 9.91
C TRP A 458 12.66 11.90 9.12
N LEU A 459 13.18 11.25 8.08
CA LEU A 459 14.22 11.81 7.25
C LEU A 459 13.78 13.13 6.61
N MET A 460 12.62 13.16 5.96
CA MET A 460 12.09 14.35 5.28
C MET A 460 11.94 15.54 6.24
N VAL A 461 11.44 15.30 7.44
CA VAL A 461 11.20 16.35 8.43
C VAL A 461 12.51 16.92 8.98
N PHE A 462 13.40 16.08 9.51
CA PHE A 462 14.60 16.57 10.20
C PHE A 462 15.69 17.02 9.22
N LEU A 463 15.83 16.33 8.08
CA LEU A 463 16.71 16.81 7.02
C LEU A 463 16.17 18.11 6.40
N GLY A 464 14.84 18.27 6.33
CA GLY A 464 14.21 19.52 5.89
C GLY A 464 14.54 20.69 6.81
N VAL A 465 14.53 20.48 8.13
CA VAL A 465 14.96 21.49 9.10
C VAL A 465 16.46 21.78 8.99
N PHE A 466 17.30 20.75 8.86
CA PHE A 466 18.74 20.92 8.64
C PHE A 466 19.02 21.76 7.40
N LEU A 467 18.39 21.42 6.27
CA LEU A 467 18.52 22.15 5.02
C LEU A 467 17.97 23.56 5.14
N ALA A 468 16.87 23.79 5.85
CA ALA A 468 16.29 25.11 6.10
C ALA A 468 17.22 26.03 6.91
N ILE A 469 17.95 25.49 7.88
CA ILE A 469 18.91 26.24 8.73
C ILE A 469 20.22 26.51 7.97
N ASN A 470 20.73 25.53 7.21
CA ASN A 470 22.07 25.56 6.62
C ASN A 470 22.18 26.36 5.30
N GLN A 471 21.16 27.12 4.92
CA GLN A 471 21.08 27.76 3.59
C GLN A 471 22.01 28.94 3.39
N ARG A 472 22.55 29.51 4.47
CA ARG A 472 23.57 30.56 4.38
C ARG A 472 24.96 30.02 3.99
N GLY A 473 25.12 28.71 3.79
CA GLY A 473 26.40 28.12 3.40
C GLY A 473 26.35 26.63 3.15
N LEU A 474 25.37 26.14 2.39
CA LEU A 474 25.17 24.72 2.10
C LEU A 474 26.46 24.03 1.59
N ILE A 475 27.36 24.79 0.96
CA ILE A 475 28.62 24.27 0.41
C ILE A 475 29.86 24.63 1.25
N ASN A 476 29.86 25.74 1.99
CA ASN A 476 31.01 26.12 2.84
C ASN A 476 31.02 25.41 4.22
N HIS A 477 29.91 24.79 4.62
CA HIS A 477 29.75 24.23 5.97
C HIS A 477 29.30 22.77 6.04
N LEU A 478 29.28 22.05 4.92
CA LEU A 478 28.92 20.62 4.91
C LEU A 478 29.89 19.75 5.74
N PHE A 479 31.08 20.28 6.03
CA PHE A 479 32.11 19.59 6.81
C PHE A 479 32.56 20.42 8.03
N PHE A 480 32.21 19.90 9.21
CA PHE A 480 32.97 19.94 10.48
C PHE A 480 33.18 21.25 11.27
N ARG A 481 32.57 22.41 10.96
CA ARG A 481 32.83 23.62 11.77
C ARG A 481 31.92 23.80 13.00
N SER A 482 30.68 23.30 12.99
CA SER A 482 29.74 23.44 14.12
C SER A 482 29.28 22.08 14.65
N LYS A 483 29.73 21.71 15.86
CA LYS A 483 29.32 20.47 16.56
C LYS A 483 27.80 20.29 16.60
N LYS A 484 27.04 21.39 16.68
CA LYS A 484 25.57 21.40 16.73
C LYS A 484 24.93 20.98 15.40
N MET A 485 25.51 21.39 14.28
CA MET A 485 24.98 21.06 12.94
C MET A 485 25.31 19.62 12.54
N THR A 486 26.50 19.14 12.89
CA THR A 486 26.85 17.73 12.73
C THR A 486 25.92 16.84 13.56
N LEU A 487 25.61 17.22 14.80
CA LEU A 487 24.67 16.48 15.64
C LEU A 487 23.26 16.45 15.04
N LEU A 488 22.76 17.57 14.50
CA LEU A 488 21.44 17.61 13.85
C LEU A 488 21.39 16.71 12.61
N LEU A 489 22.44 16.73 11.78
CA LEU A 489 22.53 15.87 10.61
C LEU A 489 22.59 14.40 11.02
N ALA A 490 23.41 14.05 12.02
CA ALA A 490 23.48 12.69 12.55
C ALA A 490 22.11 12.24 13.10
N PHE A 491 21.41 13.10 13.82
CA PHE A 491 20.07 12.82 14.34
C PHE A 491 19.03 12.59 13.22
N ALA A 492 19.12 13.36 12.13
CA ALA A 492 18.24 13.21 10.98
C ALA A 492 18.48 11.91 10.20
N VAL A 493 19.74 11.44 10.14
CA VAL A 493 20.16 10.33 9.26
C VAL A 493 20.28 8.99 10.00
N VAL A 494 20.96 8.96 11.15
CA VAL A 494 21.31 7.72 11.85
C VAL A 494 20.07 6.99 12.36
N LEU A 495 19.08 7.70 12.91
CA LEU A 495 17.86 7.10 13.46
C LEU A 495 17.02 6.34 12.40
N PRO A 496 16.76 6.90 11.20
CA PRO A 496 16.16 6.16 10.10
C PRO A 496 16.92 4.90 9.69
N PHE A 497 18.26 4.92 9.68
CA PHE A 497 19.03 3.71 9.36
C PHE A 497 18.92 2.63 10.45
N ILE A 498 18.92 3.03 11.73
CA ILE A 498 18.72 2.09 12.85
C ILE A 498 17.35 1.42 12.74
N THR A 499 16.28 2.19 12.52
CA THR A 499 14.92 1.64 12.42
C THR A 499 14.73 0.73 11.23
N LEU A 500 15.26 1.10 10.06
CA LEU A 500 15.27 0.23 8.90
C LEU A 500 16.04 -1.07 9.18
N GLY A 501 17.12 -1.00 9.98
CA GLY A 501 17.92 -2.16 10.36
C GLY A 501 17.16 -3.12 11.27
N ILE A 502 16.41 -2.57 12.24
CA ILE A 502 15.52 -3.34 13.12
C ILE A 502 14.47 -4.10 12.30
N ALA A 503 13.95 -3.50 11.22
CA ALA A 503 12.95 -4.11 10.36
C ALA A 503 13.53 -4.94 9.20
N ASN A 504 14.86 -5.11 9.13
CA ASN A 504 15.58 -5.74 8.02
C ASN A 504 15.13 -5.23 6.63
N GLU A 505 14.84 -3.92 6.51
CA GLU A 505 14.34 -3.33 5.28
C GLU A 505 15.49 -2.74 4.44
N LYS A 506 16.09 -3.58 3.60
CA LYS A 506 17.26 -3.25 2.77
C LYS A 506 16.91 -2.37 1.56
N GLY A 507 15.69 -2.43 1.03
CA GLY A 507 15.29 -1.68 -0.17
C GLY A 507 15.31 -0.17 0.05
N THR A 508 14.65 0.28 1.11
CA THR A 508 14.60 1.71 1.49
C THR A 508 15.95 2.22 1.98
N MET A 509 16.76 1.38 2.65
CA MET A 509 18.14 1.73 2.98
C MET A 509 18.96 2.04 1.73
N LEU A 510 18.84 1.23 0.68
CA LEU A 510 19.52 1.46 -0.58
C LEU A 510 19.13 2.81 -1.18
N VAL A 511 17.83 3.12 -1.20
CA VAL A 511 17.32 4.42 -1.68
C VAL A 511 17.94 5.58 -0.90
N PHE A 512 18.02 5.47 0.43
CA PHE A 512 18.66 6.49 1.27
C PHE A 512 20.16 6.62 0.97
N LEU A 513 20.88 5.51 0.80
CA LEU A 513 22.31 5.55 0.47
C LEU A 513 22.57 6.21 -0.89
N PHE A 514 21.77 5.90 -1.91
CA PHE A 514 21.83 6.60 -3.21
C PHE A 514 21.55 8.10 -3.06
N LEU A 515 20.54 8.47 -2.28
CA LEU A 515 20.22 9.87 -2.03
C LEU A 515 21.37 10.60 -1.34
N PHE A 516 21.96 10.02 -0.28
CA PHE A 516 23.04 10.68 0.45
C PHE A 516 24.33 10.76 -0.35
N THR A 517 24.70 9.70 -1.07
CA THR A 517 25.87 9.70 -1.95
C THR A 517 25.73 10.76 -3.04
N PHE A 518 24.53 10.90 -3.61
CA PHE A 518 24.23 11.97 -4.56
C PHE A 518 24.35 13.36 -3.92
N LEU A 519 23.76 13.59 -2.74
CA LEU A 519 23.85 14.88 -2.04
C LEU A 519 25.30 15.25 -1.68
N VAL A 520 26.08 14.29 -1.18
CA VAL A 520 27.52 14.47 -0.90
C VAL A 520 28.28 14.74 -2.19
N GLY A 521 27.98 14.00 -3.27
CA GLY A 521 28.56 14.19 -4.59
C GLY A 521 28.33 15.60 -5.14
N VAL A 522 27.08 16.09 -5.06
CA VAL A 522 26.70 17.45 -5.48
C VAL A 522 27.45 18.50 -4.63
N ALA A 523 27.51 18.31 -3.31
CA ALA A 523 28.20 19.23 -2.41
C ALA A 523 29.71 19.27 -2.68
N LEU A 524 30.36 18.11 -2.88
CA LEU A 524 31.78 18.02 -3.18
C LEU A 524 32.09 18.60 -4.56
N SER A 525 31.26 18.26 -5.55
CA SER A 525 31.39 18.78 -6.92
C SER A 525 31.35 20.31 -6.94
N ASN A 526 30.39 20.91 -6.25
CA ASN A 526 30.25 22.36 -6.18
C ASN A 526 31.43 23.00 -5.43
N LYS A 527 31.90 22.39 -4.34
CA LYS A 527 33.10 22.88 -3.62
C LYS A 527 34.34 22.86 -4.52
N ILE A 528 34.56 21.80 -5.29
CA ILE A 528 35.70 21.67 -6.20
C ILE A 528 35.56 22.61 -7.40
N PHE A 529 34.35 22.82 -7.89
CA PHE A 529 34.06 23.81 -8.95
C PHE A 529 34.40 25.24 -8.49
N GLN A 530 34.06 25.60 -7.24
CA GLN A 530 34.45 26.89 -6.66
C GLN A 530 35.98 27.05 -6.49
N MET A 531 36.72 25.94 -6.42
CA MET A 531 38.19 25.92 -6.37
C MET A 531 38.85 25.88 -7.77
N GLY A 532 38.09 26.09 -8.86
CA GLY A 532 38.64 26.29 -10.21
C GLY A 532 38.88 25.01 -11.04
N GLY A 533 38.48 23.83 -10.57
CA GLY A 533 38.67 22.56 -11.28
C GLY A 533 37.47 22.09 -12.11
N ARG A 534 37.68 21.05 -12.94
CA ARG A 534 36.61 20.24 -13.59
C ARG A 534 35.83 19.42 -12.54
N GLY A 535 35.22 20.12 -11.57
CA GLY A 535 34.65 19.55 -10.34
C GLY A 535 33.47 18.61 -10.56
N TYR A 536 32.85 18.60 -11.73
CA TYR A 536 31.78 17.64 -12.04
C TYR A 536 32.31 16.20 -12.17
N ILE A 537 33.47 15.99 -12.80
CA ILE A 537 34.05 14.64 -13.00
C ILE A 537 34.49 14.04 -11.67
N LEU A 538 35.23 14.81 -10.86
CA LEU A 538 35.72 14.37 -9.55
C LEU A 538 34.57 14.20 -8.54
N GLY A 539 33.53 15.03 -8.64
CA GLY A 539 32.31 14.87 -7.85
C GLY A 539 31.60 13.54 -8.14
N VAL A 540 31.41 13.20 -9.42
CA VAL A 540 30.84 11.92 -9.84
C VAL A 540 31.70 10.75 -9.34
N LEU A 541 33.01 10.76 -9.60
CA LEU A 541 33.92 9.69 -9.17
C LEU A 541 33.91 9.48 -7.65
N SER A 542 33.95 10.57 -6.87
CA SER A 542 33.89 10.49 -5.41
C SER A 542 32.55 9.96 -4.89
N SER A 543 31.44 10.36 -5.53
CA SER A 543 30.09 9.91 -5.16
C SER A 543 29.92 8.41 -5.44
N THR A 544 30.40 7.94 -6.60
CA THR A 544 30.41 6.52 -6.96
C THR A 544 31.28 5.70 -6.01
N ALA A 545 32.48 6.19 -5.65
CA ALA A 545 33.35 5.51 -4.68
C ALA A 545 32.70 5.40 -3.29
N ILE A 546 32.05 6.48 -2.81
CA ILE A 546 31.34 6.49 -1.52
C ILE A 546 30.14 5.53 -1.56
N LEU A 547 29.41 5.48 -2.67
CA LEU A 547 28.29 4.56 -2.86
C LEU A 547 28.75 3.11 -2.80
N LEU A 548 29.82 2.75 -3.52
CA LEU A 548 30.38 1.40 -3.52
C LEU A 548 30.88 1.00 -2.12
N LEU A 549 31.52 1.93 -1.40
CA LEU A 549 31.98 1.68 -0.03
C LEU A 549 30.79 1.46 0.92
N LEU A 550 29.75 2.28 0.82
CA LEU A 550 28.53 2.12 1.62
C LEU A 550 27.79 0.82 1.30
N MET A 551 27.75 0.41 0.03
CA MET A 551 27.22 -0.89 -0.37
C MET A 551 28.01 -2.05 0.25
N MET A 552 29.34 -1.98 0.19
CA MET A 552 30.20 -3.00 0.80
C MET A 552 29.97 -3.10 2.31
N VAL A 553 29.84 -1.97 3.00
CA VAL A 553 29.52 -1.92 4.43
C VAL A 553 28.14 -2.51 4.73
N LEU A 554 27.12 -2.21 3.92
CA LEU A 554 25.77 -2.75 4.08
C LEU A 554 25.76 -4.29 3.94
N VAL A 555 26.49 -4.81 2.95
CA VAL A 555 26.62 -6.26 2.71
C VAL A 555 27.34 -6.93 3.88
N ASN A 556 28.45 -6.35 4.36
CA ASN A 556 29.23 -6.93 5.46
C ASN A 556 28.52 -6.85 6.83
N LEU A 557 27.81 -5.77 7.13
CA LEU A 557 27.08 -5.60 8.39
C LEU A 557 25.82 -6.46 8.47
N SER A 558 25.19 -6.77 7.34
CA SER A 558 23.92 -7.50 7.34
C SER A 558 24.07 -9.02 7.40
N GLY A 559 25.30 -9.53 7.24
CA GLY A 559 25.51 -10.95 6.91
C GLY A 559 24.84 -11.29 5.57
N PHE A 560 25.37 -12.28 4.84
CA PHE A 560 24.63 -12.83 3.70
C PHE A 560 23.43 -13.62 4.24
N ASP A 561 22.35 -12.91 4.59
CA ASP A 561 21.04 -13.53 4.77
C ASP A 561 20.70 -14.28 3.47
N ALA A 562 20.23 -15.52 3.59
CA ALA A 562 20.02 -16.43 2.47
C ALA A 562 19.16 -15.78 1.36
N ARG A 563 18.18 -14.96 1.76
CA ARG A 563 17.32 -14.20 0.84
C ARG A 563 18.07 -13.16 0.00
N THR A 564 19.06 -12.49 0.58
CA THR A 564 19.86 -11.48 -0.15
C THR A 564 20.83 -12.17 -1.10
N ALA A 565 21.47 -13.25 -0.65
CA ALA A 565 22.34 -14.07 -1.48
C ALA A 565 21.59 -14.66 -2.68
N GLU A 566 20.37 -15.16 -2.47
CA GLU A 566 19.52 -15.71 -3.53
C GLU A 566 19.11 -14.64 -4.55
N ARG A 567 18.74 -13.44 -4.12
CA ARG A 567 18.42 -12.31 -5.03
C ARG A 567 19.62 -11.84 -5.85
N VAL A 568 20.81 -11.83 -5.26
CA VAL A 568 22.06 -11.52 -5.98
C VAL A 568 22.39 -12.64 -6.97
N ASN A 569 22.24 -13.91 -6.57
CA ASN A 569 22.46 -15.04 -7.47
C ASN A 569 21.47 -15.05 -8.64
N ALA A 570 20.18 -14.78 -8.39
CA ALA A 570 19.17 -14.63 -9.43
C ALA A 570 19.39 -13.40 -10.32
N TRP A 571 20.09 -12.37 -9.85
CA TRP A 571 20.49 -11.23 -10.66
C TRP A 571 21.71 -11.55 -11.55
N VAL A 572 22.73 -12.21 -11.00
CA VAL A 572 23.97 -12.56 -11.73
C VAL A 572 23.73 -13.71 -12.72
N ASN A 573 23.01 -14.75 -12.29
CA ASN A 573 22.74 -15.97 -13.06
C ASN A 573 21.22 -16.26 -13.10
N PRO A 574 20.42 -15.44 -13.80
CA PRO A 574 18.95 -15.51 -13.75
C PRO A 574 18.37 -16.86 -14.18
N PHE A 575 19.03 -17.56 -15.10
CA PHE A 575 18.54 -18.83 -15.66
C PHE A 575 19.01 -20.09 -14.91
N VAL A 576 19.89 -19.95 -13.92
CA VAL A 576 20.48 -21.08 -13.16
C VAL A 576 20.19 -20.96 -11.66
N ALA A 577 19.77 -19.79 -11.19
CA ALA A 577 19.42 -19.58 -9.80
C ALA A 577 18.19 -20.39 -9.37
N SER A 578 18.13 -20.75 -8.08
CA SER A 578 16.96 -21.39 -7.47
C SER A 578 15.69 -20.56 -7.57
N ASN A 579 15.84 -19.23 -7.63
CA ASN A 579 14.76 -18.28 -7.82
C ASN A 579 14.72 -17.85 -9.30
N ASP A 580 13.69 -18.32 -10.00
CA ASP A 580 13.44 -18.12 -11.42
C ASP A 580 12.72 -16.80 -11.75
N GLN A 581 12.34 -16.01 -10.75
CA GLN A 581 11.54 -14.79 -10.96
C GLN A 581 12.19 -13.80 -11.94
N MET A 582 13.52 -13.67 -11.89
CA MET A 582 14.24 -12.82 -12.85
C MET A 582 14.25 -13.40 -14.25
N ALA A 583 14.46 -14.71 -14.40
CA ALA A 583 14.34 -15.35 -15.72
C ALA A 583 12.95 -15.14 -16.30
N ILE A 584 11.89 -15.44 -15.55
CA ILE A 584 10.49 -15.26 -15.95
C ILE A 584 10.22 -13.81 -16.37
N LEU A 585 10.77 -12.83 -15.64
CA LEU A 585 10.66 -11.41 -15.99
C LEU A 585 11.38 -11.08 -17.31
N HIS A 586 12.59 -11.60 -17.52
CA HIS A 586 13.35 -11.41 -18.75
C HIS A 586 12.60 -11.96 -19.96
N TRP A 587 12.14 -13.21 -19.90
CA TRP A 587 11.35 -13.84 -20.96
C TRP A 587 10.04 -13.08 -21.24
N PHE A 588 9.33 -12.67 -20.19
CA PHE A 588 8.11 -11.87 -20.36
C PHE A 588 8.41 -10.55 -21.08
N ARG A 589 9.45 -9.83 -20.68
CA ARG A 589 9.86 -8.56 -21.31
C ARG A 589 10.27 -8.76 -22.76
N ASP A 590 11.02 -9.81 -23.07
CA ASP A 590 11.47 -10.11 -24.43
C ASP A 590 10.31 -10.50 -25.34
N SER A 591 9.20 -10.98 -24.79
CA SER A 591 7.96 -11.23 -25.54
C SER A 591 7.19 -9.95 -25.90
N VAL A 592 7.45 -8.81 -25.23
CA VAL A 592 6.63 -7.59 -25.37
C VAL A 592 6.80 -6.97 -26.76
N PRO A 593 5.70 -6.80 -27.53
CA PRO A 593 5.74 -6.08 -28.81
C PRO A 593 6.16 -4.61 -28.64
N MET A 594 6.66 -4.00 -29.71
CA MET A 594 7.11 -2.59 -29.68
C MET A 594 6.03 -1.59 -29.23
N ILE A 595 4.77 -1.85 -29.58
CA ILE A 595 3.59 -1.04 -29.20
C ILE A 595 2.86 -1.58 -27.97
N GLY A 596 3.40 -2.62 -27.32
CA GLY A 596 2.75 -3.33 -26.23
C GLY A 596 1.68 -4.31 -26.72
N TYR A 597 1.16 -5.10 -25.80
CA TYR A 597 0.02 -5.96 -26.03
C TYR A 597 -1.30 -5.18 -25.97
N GLY A 598 -1.37 -4.11 -25.16
CA GLY A 598 -2.62 -3.45 -24.82
C GLY A 598 -3.35 -4.13 -23.65
N PHE A 599 -4.17 -3.36 -22.95
CA PHE A 599 -5.10 -3.92 -21.96
C PHE A 599 -6.02 -4.93 -22.64
N GLY A 600 -6.35 -6.03 -21.98
CA GLY A 600 -7.22 -7.02 -22.60
C GLY A 600 -6.52 -8.04 -23.51
N ASP A 601 -5.23 -7.89 -23.81
CA ASP A 601 -4.50 -8.85 -24.66
C ASP A 601 -3.20 -9.36 -24.04
N ILE A 602 -2.81 -8.83 -22.88
CA ILE A 602 -1.59 -9.25 -22.18
C ILE A 602 -1.68 -10.75 -21.84
N PRO A 603 -0.69 -11.57 -22.24
CA PRO A 603 -0.72 -13.00 -21.99
C PRO A 603 -0.45 -13.35 -20.52
N TRP A 604 0.16 -12.43 -19.76
CA TRP A 604 0.64 -12.63 -18.38
C TRP A 604 1.36 -13.96 -18.18
N CYS A 605 2.23 -14.25 -19.15
CA CYS A 605 2.94 -15.51 -19.24
C CYS A 605 4.43 -15.27 -19.39
N GLY A 606 5.23 -15.76 -18.45
CA GLY A 606 6.68 -15.64 -18.52
C GLY A 606 7.35 -16.64 -19.43
N TYR A 607 6.73 -17.79 -19.76
CA TYR A 607 7.29 -18.73 -20.74
C TYR A 607 6.21 -19.67 -21.31
N HIS A 608 6.35 -20.07 -22.57
CA HIS A 608 5.47 -21.03 -23.26
C HIS A 608 6.26 -22.32 -23.54
N LEU A 609 6.05 -23.36 -22.74
CA LEU A 609 6.59 -24.70 -23.04
C LEU A 609 5.86 -25.25 -24.26
N THR A 610 6.60 -25.45 -25.35
CA THR A 610 6.12 -26.12 -26.57
C THR A 610 6.76 -27.52 -26.65
N THR A 611 6.45 -28.36 -25.67
CA THR A 611 6.64 -29.82 -25.80
C THR A 611 5.28 -30.49 -25.79
N SER A 612 5.11 -31.49 -26.66
CA SER A 612 3.86 -32.10 -27.14
C SER A 612 2.89 -32.68 -26.09
N HIS A 613 3.19 -32.54 -24.79
CA HIS A 613 2.35 -33.02 -23.69
C HIS A 613 2.16 -32.01 -22.54
N LEU A 614 2.84 -30.85 -22.54
CA LEU A 614 2.67 -29.78 -21.53
C LEU A 614 2.65 -28.41 -22.21
N SER A 615 1.55 -28.06 -22.88
CA SER A 615 1.23 -26.67 -23.23
C SER A 615 0.72 -25.94 -21.99
N GLY A 616 1.64 -25.41 -21.18
CA GLY A 616 1.32 -24.73 -19.92
C GLY A 616 1.98 -23.37 -19.81
N CYS A 617 1.18 -22.34 -19.52
CA CYS A 617 1.69 -21.03 -19.13
C CYS A 617 2.06 -21.03 -17.64
N GLN A 618 3.31 -20.76 -17.29
CA GLN A 618 3.75 -20.74 -15.88
C GLN A 618 3.39 -19.43 -15.12
N GLY A 619 2.68 -18.50 -15.77
CA GLY A 619 2.32 -17.20 -15.21
C GLY A 619 3.49 -16.23 -15.14
N VAL A 620 3.34 -15.17 -14.36
CA VAL A 620 4.36 -14.12 -14.12
C VAL A 620 4.66 -14.00 -12.63
N PRO A 621 5.78 -13.39 -12.19
CA PRO A 621 6.06 -13.28 -10.76
C PRO A 621 4.92 -12.61 -9.98
N LEU A 622 4.55 -13.15 -8.82
CA LEU A 622 3.46 -12.64 -7.96
C LEU A 622 3.64 -11.19 -7.49
N GLN A 623 4.82 -10.61 -7.66
CA GLN A 623 5.14 -9.23 -7.28
C GLN A 623 5.07 -8.26 -8.48
N MET A 624 4.47 -8.70 -9.60
CA MET A 624 4.32 -7.90 -10.83
C MET A 624 3.63 -6.55 -10.63
N GLN A 625 2.66 -6.51 -9.70
CA GLN A 625 1.95 -5.30 -9.32
C GLN A 625 2.73 -4.35 -8.41
N SER A 626 3.82 -4.78 -7.78
CA SER A 626 4.58 -4.00 -6.80
C SER A 626 5.95 -3.61 -7.33
N ASP A 627 6.78 -4.62 -7.56
CA ASP A 627 8.22 -4.45 -7.80
C ASP A 627 8.52 -4.40 -9.30
N TYR A 628 7.74 -5.14 -10.09
CA TYR A 628 7.94 -5.25 -11.54
C TYR A 628 7.00 -4.40 -12.38
N THR A 629 6.40 -3.37 -11.78
CA THR A 629 5.36 -2.57 -12.43
C THR A 629 5.84 -1.89 -13.71
N ILE A 630 7.13 -1.54 -13.82
CA ILE A 630 7.68 -0.98 -15.06
C ILE A 630 7.56 -1.96 -16.22
N THR A 631 7.83 -3.24 -15.98
CA THR A 631 7.66 -4.30 -16.99
C THR A 631 6.18 -4.49 -17.34
N SER A 632 5.28 -4.37 -16.36
CA SER A 632 3.83 -4.33 -16.61
C SER A 632 3.41 -3.14 -17.48
N VAL A 633 3.96 -1.96 -17.24
CA VAL A 633 3.71 -0.76 -18.08
C VAL A 633 4.21 -1.01 -19.50
N MET A 634 5.40 -1.59 -19.67
CA MET A 634 5.93 -1.97 -20.99
C MET A 634 4.99 -2.96 -21.69
N ALA A 635 4.46 -3.96 -20.98
CA ALA A 635 3.52 -4.92 -21.55
C ALA A 635 2.22 -4.26 -22.06
N VAL A 636 1.75 -3.20 -21.41
CA VAL A 636 0.53 -2.49 -21.80
C VAL A 636 0.76 -1.57 -23.00
N VAL A 637 1.75 -0.68 -22.93
CA VAL A 637 1.91 0.43 -23.90
C VAL A 637 3.11 0.26 -24.83
N GLY A 638 3.94 -0.76 -24.61
CA GLY A 638 5.19 -0.95 -25.33
C GLY A 638 6.36 -0.17 -24.73
N ILE A 639 7.57 -0.52 -25.18
CA ILE A 639 8.81 0.03 -24.63
C ILE A 639 8.89 1.54 -24.88
N GLY A 640 8.66 2.00 -26.11
CA GLY A 640 8.79 3.42 -26.47
C GLY A 640 7.83 4.32 -25.67
N ALA A 641 6.55 3.95 -25.62
CA ALA A 641 5.57 4.71 -24.86
C ALA A 641 5.81 4.63 -23.34
N SER A 642 6.34 3.52 -22.81
CA SER A 642 6.70 3.41 -21.39
C SER A 642 7.80 4.42 -21.00
N VAL A 643 8.79 4.64 -21.86
CA VAL A 643 9.85 5.65 -21.66
C VAL A 643 9.25 7.05 -21.66
N VAL A 644 8.35 7.37 -22.60
CA VAL A 644 7.63 8.64 -22.64
C VAL A 644 6.79 8.85 -21.37
N LEU A 645 6.09 7.82 -20.90
CA LEU A 645 5.29 7.87 -19.68
C LEU A 645 6.17 8.13 -18.45
N MET A 646 7.34 7.50 -18.36
CA MET A 646 8.32 7.78 -17.31
C MET A 646 8.89 9.21 -17.40
N MET A 647 9.16 9.72 -18.60
CA MET A 647 9.58 11.13 -18.78
C MET A 647 8.50 12.10 -18.30
N VAL A 648 7.22 11.83 -18.61
CA VAL A 648 6.08 12.62 -18.12
C VAL A 648 5.97 12.54 -16.60
N TYR A 649 6.18 11.36 -16.01
CA TYR A 649 6.20 11.17 -14.56
C TYR A 649 7.30 11.99 -13.88
N PHE A 650 8.53 11.96 -14.40
CA PHE A 650 9.63 12.78 -13.87
C PHE A 650 9.41 14.28 -14.11
N ALA A 651 8.85 14.68 -15.25
CA ALA A 651 8.49 16.07 -15.54
C ALA A 651 7.40 16.58 -14.59
N TRP A 652 6.43 15.73 -14.23
CA TRP A 652 5.39 16.03 -13.25
C TRP A 652 5.99 16.27 -11.85
N LEU A 653 6.89 15.38 -11.40
CA LEU A 653 7.62 15.57 -10.14
C LEU A 653 8.51 16.83 -10.16
N ALA A 654 9.20 17.08 -11.28
CA ALA A 654 10.03 18.27 -11.46
C ALA A 654 9.22 19.57 -11.44
N LEU A 655 7.98 19.54 -11.98
CA LEU A 655 7.06 20.67 -11.90
C LEU A 655 6.72 20.99 -10.44
N ILE A 656 6.39 19.97 -9.64
CA ILE A 656 6.13 20.14 -8.20
C ILE A 656 7.36 20.72 -7.51
N ALA A 657 8.54 20.14 -7.72
CA ALA A 657 9.78 20.62 -7.11
C ALA A 657 10.10 22.08 -7.50
N ARG A 658 9.93 22.45 -8.77
CA ARG A 658 10.19 23.81 -9.26
C ARG A 658 9.31 24.85 -8.55
N GLN A 659 8.04 24.53 -8.33
CA GLN A 659 7.12 25.43 -7.62
C GLN A 659 7.52 25.59 -6.15
N GLN A 660 7.90 24.50 -5.47
CA GLN A 660 8.35 24.55 -4.08
C GLN A 660 9.69 25.30 -3.94
N MET A 661 10.62 25.12 -4.87
CA MET A 661 11.88 25.88 -4.91
C MET A 661 11.66 27.37 -5.13
N ALA A 662 10.76 27.74 -6.05
CA ALA A 662 10.43 29.14 -6.30
C ALA A 662 9.90 29.80 -5.01
N PHE A 663 8.93 29.17 -4.35
CA PHE A 663 8.38 29.64 -3.08
C PHE A 663 9.45 29.75 -1.98
N ALA A 664 10.26 28.70 -1.79
CA ALA A 664 11.34 28.70 -0.81
C ALA A 664 12.32 29.85 -1.08
N SER A 665 12.67 30.10 -2.34
CA SER A 665 13.61 31.16 -2.73
C SER A 665 13.07 32.57 -2.49
N GLU A 666 11.78 32.81 -2.71
CA GLU A 666 11.17 34.12 -2.47
C GLU A 666 11.07 34.42 -0.97
N GLN A 667 10.75 33.42 -0.17
CA GLN A 667 10.73 33.54 1.29
C GLN A 667 12.12 33.80 1.89
N MET A 668 13.18 33.29 1.24
CA MET A 668 14.56 33.62 1.63
C MET A 668 14.86 35.11 1.40
N LYS A 669 14.47 35.66 0.24
CA LYS A 669 14.70 37.08 -0.09
C LYS A 669 14.00 38.01 0.91
N SER A 670 12.79 37.66 1.32
CA SER A 670 12.00 38.45 2.28
C SER A 670 12.45 38.31 3.74
N ARG A 671 13.50 37.51 4.03
CA ARG A 671 14.04 37.22 5.37
C ARG A 671 13.01 36.66 6.37
N LEU A 672 11.86 36.20 5.91
CA LEU A 672 10.82 35.58 6.74
C LEU A 672 11.13 34.09 6.99
N LEU A 673 12.26 33.81 7.65
CA LEU A 673 12.73 32.46 7.98
C LEU A 673 11.89 31.74 9.06
N SER A 674 10.79 32.31 9.54
CA SER A 674 10.05 31.85 10.74
C SER A 674 8.65 31.26 10.48
N GLY A 675 8.36 30.85 9.23
CA GLY A 675 7.07 30.26 8.85
C GLY A 675 7.10 28.73 8.83
N GLY A 676 6.11 28.05 9.42
CA GLY A 676 5.94 26.58 9.30
C GLY A 676 5.85 26.10 7.85
N TYR A 677 5.35 26.95 6.95
CA TYR A 677 5.25 26.67 5.52
C TYR A 677 6.59 26.71 4.80
N PHE A 678 7.55 27.49 5.28
CA PHE A 678 8.90 27.46 4.73
C PHE A 678 9.52 26.08 4.96
N LEU A 679 9.34 25.52 6.16
CA LEU A 679 9.79 24.15 6.47
C LEU A 679 9.01 23.11 5.68
N LEU A 680 7.69 23.29 5.55
CA LEU A 680 6.86 22.40 4.74
C LEU A 680 7.36 22.30 3.29
N ALA A 681 7.77 23.43 2.68
CA ALA A 681 8.33 23.43 1.32
C ALA A 681 9.60 22.55 1.22
N TRP A 682 10.47 22.56 2.24
CA TRP A 682 11.65 21.68 2.30
C TRP A 682 11.28 20.21 2.48
N VAL A 683 10.27 19.91 3.29
CA VAL A 683 9.73 18.55 3.44
C VAL A 683 9.21 18.03 2.10
N ILE A 684 8.44 18.83 1.37
CA ILE A 684 7.91 18.45 0.04
C ILE A 684 9.03 18.29 -0.98
N LEU A 685 10.05 19.15 -0.97
CA LEU A 685 11.21 19.01 -1.86
C LEU A 685 11.96 17.69 -1.59
N LEU A 686 12.19 17.35 -0.32
CA LEU A 686 12.82 16.09 0.05
C LEU A 686 11.97 14.89 -0.33
N TRP A 687 10.64 14.98 -0.17
CA TRP A 687 9.72 13.96 -0.65
C TRP A 687 9.88 13.71 -2.15
N VAL A 688 9.90 14.77 -2.97
CA VAL A 688 10.10 14.62 -4.43
C VAL A 688 11.45 13.97 -4.73
N VAL A 689 12.52 14.39 -4.06
CA VAL A 689 13.86 13.80 -4.28
C VAL A 689 13.88 12.32 -3.91
N ILE A 690 13.34 11.93 -2.75
CA ILE A 690 13.24 10.52 -2.34
C ILE A 690 12.41 9.72 -3.35
N THR A 691 11.29 10.27 -3.81
CA THR A 691 10.39 9.65 -4.81
C THR A 691 11.12 9.40 -6.14
N VAL A 692 11.94 10.35 -6.59
CA VAL A 692 12.76 10.19 -7.81
C VAL A 692 13.80 9.08 -7.63
N PHE A 693 14.54 9.05 -6.52
CA PHE A 693 15.52 7.99 -6.27
C PHE A 693 14.86 6.62 -6.11
N GLN A 694 13.71 6.57 -5.45
CA GLN A 694 12.88 5.37 -5.35
C GLN A 694 12.49 4.86 -6.76
N ALA A 695 11.97 5.73 -7.62
CA ALA A 695 11.61 5.38 -9.00
C ALA A 695 12.81 4.90 -9.81
N LEU A 696 13.97 5.56 -9.70
CA LEU A 696 15.20 5.17 -10.41
C LEU A 696 15.72 3.79 -9.96
N VAL A 697 15.66 3.50 -8.66
CA VAL A 697 16.05 2.18 -8.13
C VAL A 697 15.10 1.09 -8.64
N THR A 698 13.79 1.33 -8.64
CA THR A 698 12.80 0.38 -9.16
C THR A 698 12.98 0.14 -10.68
N ILE A 699 13.18 1.19 -11.46
CA ILE A 699 13.46 1.09 -12.90
C ILE A 699 14.75 0.29 -13.14
N SER A 700 15.82 0.58 -12.38
CA SER A 700 17.10 -0.12 -12.50
C SER A 700 16.98 -1.60 -12.15
N GLY A 701 16.17 -1.95 -11.14
CA GLY A 701 15.87 -3.34 -10.79
C GLY A 701 15.12 -4.09 -11.90
N ASN A 702 14.11 -3.45 -12.52
CA ASN A 702 13.36 -4.02 -13.65
C ASN A 702 14.21 -4.21 -14.91
N LEU A 703 15.20 -3.34 -15.12
CA LEU A 703 16.12 -3.44 -16.26
C LEU A 703 17.23 -4.48 -16.04
N GLY A 704 17.39 -5.01 -14.83
CA GLY A 704 18.48 -5.92 -14.46
C GLY A 704 19.81 -5.21 -14.21
N ILE A 705 19.81 -3.89 -14.00
CA ILE A 705 21.03 -3.11 -13.68
C ILE A 705 21.40 -3.26 -12.20
N LEU A 706 20.39 -3.38 -11.32
CA LEU A 706 20.54 -3.60 -9.88
C LEU A 706 19.78 -4.87 -9.47
N PRO A 707 20.19 -5.54 -8.37
CA PRO A 707 19.40 -6.60 -7.78
C PRO A 707 18.06 -6.05 -7.30
N LEU A 708 17.07 -6.94 -7.14
CA LEU A 708 15.71 -6.53 -6.79
C LEU A 708 15.60 -6.12 -5.32
N THR A 709 15.05 -4.93 -5.12
CA THR A 709 15.07 -4.23 -3.82
C THR A 709 13.75 -4.30 -3.09
N GLY A 710 12.65 -4.68 -3.75
CA GLY A 710 11.32 -4.73 -3.12
C GLY A 710 10.69 -3.35 -2.91
N VAL A 711 11.10 -2.34 -3.69
CA VAL A 711 10.61 -0.97 -3.56
C VAL A 711 9.64 -0.64 -4.70
N THR A 712 8.47 -0.10 -4.34
CA THR A 712 7.36 0.20 -5.25
C THR A 712 7.57 1.49 -6.04
N LEU A 713 6.97 1.60 -7.24
CA LEU A 713 6.91 2.86 -7.99
C LEU A 713 5.76 3.74 -7.47
N PRO A 714 6.02 4.92 -6.89
CA PRO A 714 4.98 5.73 -6.27
C PRO A 714 3.87 6.12 -7.25
N PHE A 715 2.61 5.95 -6.83
CA PHE A 715 1.37 6.16 -7.57
C PHE A 715 1.04 5.18 -8.71
N LEU A 716 1.98 4.40 -9.25
CA LEU A 716 1.67 3.38 -10.26
C LEU A 716 1.61 1.96 -9.70
N SER A 717 2.50 1.64 -8.75
CA SER A 717 2.59 0.30 -8.17
C SER A 717 1.64 0.12 -6.99
N TYR A 718 1.28 -1.13 -6.74
CA TYR A 718 0.63 -1.55 -5.50
C TYR A 718 1.60 -1.42 -4.31
N GLY A 719 1.23 -0.59 -3.35
CA GLY A 719 1.85 -0.53 -2.03
C GLY A 719 1.00 0.34 -1.12
N THR A 720 0.30 -0.27 -0.15
CA THR A 720 -0.76 0.39 0.62
C THR A 720 -0.22 1.60 1.41
N SER A 721 0.79 1.38 2.25
CA SER A 721 1.45 2.43 3.04
C SER A 721 2.13 3.48 2.15
N ASN A 722 2.82 3.04 1.09
CA ASN A 722 3.50 3.94 0.16
C ASN A 722 2.49 4.84 -0.58
N LEU A 723 1.38 4.29 -1.09
CA LEU A 723 0.35 5.05 -1.79
C LEU A 723 -0.29 6.10 -0.87
N TRP A 724 -0.58 5.74 0.39
CA TRP A 724 -1.13 6.66 1.38
C TRP A 724 -0.16 7.79 1.71
N LEU A 725 1.11 7.47 1.99
CA LEU A 725 2.12 8.49 2.30
C LEU A 725 2.29 9.46 1.13
N ASN A 726 2.44 8.93 -0.09
CA ASN A 726 2.63 9.76 -1.28
C ASN A 726 1.40 10.64 -1.57
N SER A 727 0.19 10.13 -1.33
CA SER A 727 -1.04 10.93 -1.48
C SER A 727 -1.14 12.04 -0.44
N ILE A 728 -0.75 11.78 0.81
CA ILE A 728 -0.64 12.82 1.84
C ILE A 728 0.42 13.86 1.45
N MET A 729 1.59 13.44 0.97
CA MET A 729 2.65 14.37 0.56
C MET A 729 2.25 15.21 -0.66
N LEU A 730 1.55 14.61 -1.63
CA LEU A 730 0.95 15.34 -2.75
C LEU A 730 -0.10 16.35 -2.26
N SER A 731 -0.93 15.95 -1.29
CA SER A 731 -1.91 16.84 -0.64
C SER A 731 -1.21 18.06 -0.02
N LEU A 732 -0.08 17.85 0.67
CA LEU A 732 0.74 18.93 1.20
C LEU A 732 1.31 19.84 0.09
N ALA A 733 1.70 19.26 -1.05
CA ALA A 733 2.27 19.99 -2.18
C ALA A 733 1.26 20.89 -2.91
N LEU A 734 -0.03 20.58 -2.84
CA LEU A 734 -1.10 21.33 -3.51
C LEU A 734 -1.38 22.71 -2.88
N PHE A 735 -0.99 22.96 -1.62
CA PHE A 735 -1.29 24.21 -0.91
C PHE A 735 -0.04 24.94 -0.41
N GLN A 736 0.04 26.25 -0.72
CA GLN A 736 1.06 27.16 -0.21
C GLN A 736 0.42 28.49 0.27
N PRO A 737 1.02 29.19 1.25
CA PRO A 737 0.54 30.50 1.67
C PRO A 737 0.93 31.61 0.69
N LYS A 738 0.19 32.72 0.69
CA LYS A 738 0.56 33.91 -0.09
C LYS A 738 1.81 34.53 0.54
N LEU A 739 2.81 34.85 -0.27
CA LEU A 739 3.91 35.71 0.17
C LEU A 739 3.33 37.08 0.50
N MET A 740 3.18 37.38 1.79
CA MET A 740 2.93 38.73 2.23
C MET A 740 4.28 39.46 2.21
N ILE A 741 4.61 40.04 1.05
CA ILE A 741 5.56 41.14 1.02
C ILE A 741 4.81 42.28 1.71
N ARG A 742 5.25 42.63 2.92
CA ARG A 742 4.81 43.86 3.57
C ARG A 742 5.34 44.99 2.69
N GLU A 743 4.46 45.70 1.98
CA GLU A 743 4.80 46.96 1.31
C GLU A 743 5.27 47.99 2.35
#